data_AF-A0A8B8CIP8-F1
#
_entry.id   AF-A0A8B8CIP8-F1
#
_cell.length_a   1.000
_cell.length_b   1.000
_cell.length_c   1.000
_cell.angle_alpha   90.00
_cell.angle_beta   90.00
_cell.angle_gamma   90.00
#
_symmetry.space_group_name_H-M   'P 1'
#
loop_
_entity.id
_entity.type
_entity.pdbx_description
1 polymer ?
#
loop_
_entity_poly.entity_id
_entity_poly.type
_entity_poly.pdbx_seq_one_letter_code
_entity_poly.pdbx_strand_id
1 'polypeptide(L)'
;MSSPVRQMTHRRLPPLPGVAPHRRQMQRSPASDMVITGVTCNPGLAPHHSTRSVHSSSTMYARSPDLQPDTVTQFLFDNPDFLDTFVSQHVHEDRIRQWSQRKHRVQGHNAVTLTNGDLFKDQRSNWKNCVQSKKWRILQDLTKDNTTNKARVFTELAACAAESVNADGHNLYLVDDQNQLFLASKSSKNQRAPSACLGRIEPRTSLPAYVAFTKESVLTNSLLGDPRFPLGLGVESDRGVSAIAVPLLHGNNAILGVVELYRNYGRVPFSPEEEEVADMMLVWADICMEYVEMYNSMMKQRKLNDFLLAVTKSIFQDIVSMDTVIMKIMNYAKKLVIADRASLFLVDTKSSELYARIFDTGRVEEHIPQKEIRFPMDRGVAGHVASSGEVLNIADAYTDSRFNRDVDLQTGYRTKSILCMPIYNRGNIIGVVQMVNKIDGVFTKADEESFETFAIYCGLALHHAKLYDKIRRSEQKYRVAVEVLSYHSQCNDEEYLVTKQVPIPSDIPDILDYDYSPWAIDNDHKPVYVLYMMRDIFKMHSHKNKNEERRFDLDDMIRFTLTVRKNYRNVPYHNWAHAFSVAHAMFTVIKTSQHRFTPIECLALYVACLCHDLDHRGKTNAFMVKSASPLAAIYSTSTMEHHHFNHTVTILQNEGHNIFKHLTSAEYKQILSDIRHCILATDLALFFSNRSRLQDIADKGEFSWESAEHRRLVMANSMTAADLCSMYKPWNLQVQLVDVIMEEFWQQGDEERSQGLTPMPMMDRQKKNELPHLEVGFLVGICLPCYEVMAQILPETKPMVNGAVANLKKWRELADKEAREKEKENEEKEKEKQTDENQDEVIEEPPVKTENPSDDVKVTSEMTPSSVDYAIDDSASDTSFLAADKPLPDLGSDRTSNISVPSEKTVLSSKSDESR
;
A
#
# COMPACT_ATOMS: atom_id res chain seq x y z
N MET A 1 -11.44 -38.39 -53.05
CA MET A 1 -10.85 -37.85 -54.30
C MET A 1 -10.82 -36.33 -54.15
N SER A 2 -9.70 -35.74 -53.71
CA SER A 2 -8.69 -35.06 -54.58
C SER A 2 -9.38 -34.01 -55.46
N SER A 3 -9.19 -32.68 -55.35
CA SER A 3 -8.04 -31.80 -55.11
C SER A 3 -8.57 -30.33 -55.15
N PRO A 4 -7.80 -29.23 -55.18
CA PRO A 4 -6.52 -28.88 -54.52
C PRO A 4 -6.57 -27.55 -53.72
N VAL A 5 -5.50 -27.39 -52.96
CA VAL A 5 -4.93 -26.21 -52.29
C VAL A 5 -4.99 -24.90 -53.09
N ARG A 6 -5.41 -23.80 -52.44
CA ARG A 6 -5.09 -22.42 -52.83
C ARG A 6 -4.32 -21.72 -51.71
N GLN A 7 -3.10 -21.30 -52.06
CA GLN A 7 -2.17 -20.50 -51.26
C GLN A 7 -2.81 -19.17 -50.85
N MET A 8 -2.82 -18.85 -49.55
CA MET A 8 -3.02 -17.49 -49.07
C MET A 8 -1.67 -16.79 -48.93
N THR A 9 -1.52 -15.74 -49.72
CA THR A 9 -0.42 -14.78 -49.70
C THR A 9 -0.41 -13.98 -48.39
N HIS A 10 0.71 -13.99 -47.67
CA HIS A 10 0.99 -13.05 -46.59
C HIS A 10 0.98 -11.60 -47.10
N ARG A 11 -0.04 -10.82 -46.73
CA ARG A 11 0.03 -9.35 -46.82
C ARG A 11 0.90 -8.83 -45.68
N ARG A 12 2.00 -8.18 -46.04
CA ARG A 12 2.87 -7.39 -45.15
C ARG A 12 2.07 -6.22 -44.58
N LEU A 13 2.07 -6.09 -43.25
CA LEU A 13 1.64 -4.88 -42.54
C LEU A 13 2.71 -3.77 -42.70
N PRO A 14 2.32 -2.48 -42.75
CA PRO A 14 3.25 -1.37 -42.88
C PRO A 14 4.02 -1.11 -41.56
N PRO A 15 5.23 -0.49 -41.63
CA PRO A 15 6.05 -0.24 -40.45
C PRO A 15 5.51 0.93 -39.61
N LEU A 16 5.49 0.75 -38.29
CA LEU A 16 5.24 1.80 -37.29
C LEU A 16 6.41 2.80 -37.25
N PRO A 17 6.16 4.10 -36.99
CA PRO A 17 7.21 5.11 -36.94
C PRO A 17 8.10 4.96 -35.71
N GLY A 18 9.41 5.08 -35.93
CA GLY A 18 10.47 4.84 -34.95
C GLY A 18 10.53 5.88 -33.83
N VAL A 19 10.71 5.39 -32.60
CA VAL A 19 11.10 6.18 -31.44
C VAL A 19 12.63 6.21 -31.38
N ALA A 20 13.21 7.39 -31.53
CA ALA A 20 14.65 7.61 -31.43
C ALA A 20 15.12 7.63 -29.96
N PRO A 21 16.35 7.17 -29.66
CA PRO A 21 16.89 7.14 -28.30
C PRO A 21 17.56 8.48 -27.94
N HIS A 22 17.12 9.12 -26.86
CA HIS A 22 17.81 10.29 -26.30
C HIS A 22 19.06 9.87 -25.51
N ARG A 23 20.24 10.21 -26.07
CA ARG A 23 21.54 10.25 -25.40
C ARG A 23 21.50 11.19 -24.19
N ARG A 24 21.85 10.71 -22.99
CA ARG A 24 22.29 11.57 -21.87
C ARG A 24 23.81 11.66 -21.89
N GLN A 25 24.32 12.85 -22.23
CA GLN A 25 25.70 13.26 -21.99
C GLN A 25 25.73 14.18 -20.76
N MET A 26 26.64 13.88 -19.83
CA MET A 26 27.04 14.76 -18.74
C MET A 26 27.84 15.95 -19.29
N GLN A 27 27.47 17.18 -18.92
CA GLN A 27 28.39 18.31 -18.84
C GLN A 27 28.05 19.19 -17.62
N ARG A 28 29.10 19.75 -17.01
CA ARG A 28 29.12 20.52 -15.75
C ARG A 28 28.90 22.03 -15.98
N SER A 29 28.49 22.70 -14.89
CA SER A 29 28.73 24.11 -14.46
C SER A 29 27.88 25.24 -15.06
N PRO A 30 27.77 26.46 -14.44
CA PRO A 30 28.12 26.95 -13.08
C PRO A 30 26.95 27.69 -12.35
N ALA A 31 27.27 28.26 -11.17
CA ALA A 31 26.42 28.99 -10.22
C ALA A 31 25.93 30.38 -10.68
N SER A 32 24.79 30.85 -10.14
CA SER A 32 24.55 32.26 -9.75
C SER A 32 23.20 32.48 -9.03
N ASP A 33 23.22 33.48 -8.16
CA ASP A 33 22.24 34.03 -7.20
C ASP A 33 20.83 34.41 -7.69
N MET A 34 19.86 34.35 -6.76
CA MET A 34 18.79 35.36 -6.54
C MET A 34 17.98 34.97 -5.28
N VAL A 35 18.13 35.69 -4.16
CA VAL A 35 17.28 36.80 -3.70
C VAL A 35 15.78 36.47 -3.64
N ILE A 36 15.26 36.25 -2.43
CA ILE A 36 13.89 36.61 -2.07
C ILE A 36 13.92 37.35 -0.72
N THR A 37 13.50 38.61 -0.81
CA THR A 37 13.18 39.55 0.26
C THR A 37 11.83 39.24 0.91
N GLY A 38 11.68 39.54 2.20
CA GLY A 38 10.39 39.98 2.73
C GLY A 38 10.14 39.80 4.22
N VAL A 39 10.34 40.88 5.00
CA VAL A 39 9.40 41.46 6.00
C VAL A 39 9.13 40.61 7.28
N THR A 40 9.27 41.03 8.55
CA THR A 40 9.53 42.30 9.26
C THR A 40 9.78 42.00 10.76
N CYS A 41 10.58 42.82 11.46
CA CYS A 41 10.65 42.97 12.93
C CYS A 41 9.31 43.50 13.49
N ASN A 42 8.88 43.44 14.75
CA ASN A 42 9.46 43.48 16.13
C ASN A 42 8.22 43.36 17.10
N PRO A 43 8.25 43.61 18.43
CA PRO A 43 9.14 43.25 19.53
C PRO A 43 8.39 42.63 20.77
N GLY A 44 9.13 42.09 21.75
CA GLY A 44 8.75 42.20 23.18
C GLY A 44 8.38 40.93 23.97
N LEU A 45 8.91 40.91 25.21
CA LEU A 45 8.46 40.19 26.43
C LEU A 45 9.00 38.78 26.74
N ALA A 46 10.06 38.80 27.58
CA ALA A 46 10.34 38.01 28.79
C ALA A 46 10.26 36.46 28.78
N PRO A 47 11.13 35.81 29.58
CA PRO A 47 10.58 35.26 30.83
C PRO A 47 11.45 35.47 32.08
N HIS A 48 10.80 35.16 33.20
CA HIS A 48 11.06 35.53 34.57
C HIS A 48 12.30 34.93 35.26
N HIS A 49 12.77 35.69 36.24
CA HIS A 49 13.68 35.32 37.34
C HIS A 49 13.07 34.34 38.36
N SER A 50 13.92 33.50 38.97
CA SER A 50 14.03 33.33 40.44
C SER A 50 15.40 32.72 40.79
N THR A 51 16.43 33.49 41.12
CA THR A 51 16.84 33.98 42.47
C THR A 51 17.00 32.91 43.56
N ARG A 52 18.26 32.70 43.97
CA ARG A 52 18.62 32.52 45.38
C ARG A 52 19.85 33.38 45.67
N SER A 53 19.67 34.31 46.60
CA SER A 53 20.58 35.36 47.03
C SER A 53 21.26 35.01 48.35
N VAL A 54 22.52 35.43 48.53
CA VAL A 54 23.12 35.88 49.80
C VAL A 54 24.17 36.94 49.39
N HIS A 55 23.88 38.26 49.43
CA HIS A 55 24.34 39.25 50.44
C HIS A 55 25.78 38.98 50.95
N SER A 56 26.73 39.89 51.04
CA SER A 56 26.89 41.34 50.89
C SER A 56 28.41 41.54 50.69
N SER A 57 28.94 42.56 50.02
CA SER A 57 29.31 43.84 50.64
C SER A 57 30.17 44.56 49.60
N SER A 58 29.88 45.84 49.37
CA SER A 58 30.73 46.74 48.60
C SER A 58 32.09 46.91 49.27
N THR A 59 33.17 46.64 48.53
CA THR A 59 34.46 47.26 48.80
C THR A 59 35.02 47.77 47.49
N MET A 60 35.06 49.10 47.36
CA MET A 60 35.88 49.79 46.37
C MET A 60 37.31 49.25 46.46
N TYR A 61 37.81 48.62 45.40
CA TYR A 61 39.23 48.69 45.11
C TYR A 61 39.41 49.63 43.94
N ALA A 62 39.99 50.78 44.29
CA ALA A 62 40.42 51.82 43.38
C ALA A 62 41.23 51.21 42.22
N ARG A 63 40.99 51.71 41.01
CA ARG A 63 41.94 51.57 39.91
C ARG A 63 43.27 52.19 40.37
N SER A 64 44.27 51.36 40.64
CA SER A 64 45.65 51.82 40.76
C SER A 64 46.10 52.39 39.41
N PRO A 65 46.57 53.65 39.32
CA PRO A 65 46.85 54.30 38.04
C PRO A 65 48.13 53.85 37.32
N ASP A 66 48.94 52.94 37.87
CA ASP A 66 50.36 52.83 37.51
C ASP A 66 50.85 51.46 37.01
N LEU A 67 50.01 50.67 36.32
CA LEU A 67 50.47 49.46 35.62
C LEU A 67 50.21 49.58 34.12
N GLN A 68 51.22 50.01 33.39
CA GLN A 68 51.19 49.99 31.92
C GLN A 68 51.18 48.53 31.44
N PRO A 69 50.38 48.18 30.40
CA PRO A 69 50.27 46.82 29.89
C PRO A 69 51.62 46.19 29.53
N ASP A 70 52.55 47.00 29.04
CA ASP A 70 53.88 46.56 28.65
C ASP A 70 54.73 46.13 29.87
N THR A 71 54.57 46.79 31.02
CA THR A 71 55.26 46.44 32.27
C THR A 71 54.75 45.13 32.85
N VAL A 72 53.44 44.87 32.76
CA VAL A 72 52.84 43.60 33.16
C VAL A 72 53.32 42.48 32.23
N THR A 73 53.38 42.75 30.93
CA THR A 73 53.84 41.78 29.94
C THR A 73 55.32 41.43 30.17
N GLN A 74 56.17 42.43 30.43
CA GLN A 74 57.57 42.24 30.76
C GLN A 74 57.74 41.44 32.06
N PHE A 75 56.99 41.79 33.11
CA PHE A 75 57.03 41.09 34.40
C PHE A 75 56.61 39.61 34.29
N LEU A 76 55.58 39.31 33.51
CA LEU A 76 55.14 37.93 33.25
C LEU A 76 56.14 37.15 32.39
N PHE A 77 56.86 37.83 31.49
CA PHE A 77 57.97 37.23 30.74
C PHE A 77 59.16 36.90 31.64
N ASP A 78 59.49 37.80 32.56
CA ASP A 78 60.63 37.65 33.47
C ASP A 78 60.34 36.67 34.64
N ASN A 79 59.06 36.34 34.90
CA ASN A 79 58.63 35.45 35.98
C ASN A 79 57.69 34.33 35.46
N PRO A 80 58.20 33.36 34.67
CA PRO A 80 57.38 32.32 34.04
C PRO A 80 56.68 31.40 35.05
N ASP A 81 57.31 31.10 36.18
CA ASP A 81 56.74 30.25 37.23
C ASP A 81 55.48 30.87 37.86
N PHE A 82 55.45 32.21 37.99
CA PHE A 82 54.28 32.92 38.48
C PHE A 82 53.12 32.84 37.48
N LEU A 83 53.40 32.97 36.19
CA LEU A 83 52.40 32.86 35.13
C LEU A 83 51.80 31.45 35.06
N ASP A 84 52.63 30.41 35.10
CA ASP A 84 52.15 29.02 35.07
C ASP A 84 51.31 28.68 36.30
N THR A 85 51.74 29.13 37.49
CA THR A 85 50.98 28.95 38.73
C THR A 85 49.64 29.70 38.67
N PHE A 86 49.65 30.94 38.17
CA PHE A 86 48.44 31.75 38.03
C PHE A 86 47.45 31.13 37.05
N VAL A 87 47.92 30.68 35.88
CA VAL A 87 47.09 30.03 34.84
C VAL A 87 46.54 28.70 35.36
N SER A 88 47.36 27.88 36.02
CA SER A 88 46.94 26.59 36.57
C SER A 88 45.88 26.73 37.68
N GLN A 89 45.89 27.82 38.45
CA GLN A 89 44.96 28.01 39.56
C GLN A 89 43.67 28.75 39.15
N HIS A 90 43.71 29.57 38.09
CA HIS A 90 42.63 30.52 37.78
C HIS A 90 42.02 30.38 36.38
N VAL A 91 42.57 29.52 35.50
CA VAL A 91 42.04 29.30 34.15
C VAL A 91 41.52 27.87 33.99
N HIS A 92 40.25 27.73 33.61
CA HIS A 92 39.60 26.43 33.41
C HIS A 92 40.24 25.64 32.25
N GLU A 93 40.46 24.33 32.43
CA GLU A 93 41.17 23.46 31.48
C GLU A 93 40.65 23.55 30.04
N ASP A 94 39.33 23.68 29.86
CA ASP A 94 38.70 23.80 28.54
C ASP A 94 39.11 25.05 27.75
N ARG A 95 39.41 26.18 28.43
CA ARG A 95 39.90 27.39 27.74
C ARG A 95 41.35 27.24 27.32
N ILE A 96 42.17 26.57 28.13
CA ILE A 96 43.56 26.22 27.78
C ILE A 96 43.56 25.28 26.57
N ARG A 97 42.64 24.31 26.54
CA ARG A 97 42.43 23.37 25.43
C ARG A 97 42.06 24.07 24.12
N GLN A 98 41.12 25.01 24.16
CA GLN A 98 40.75 25.80 22.98
C GLN A 98 41.86 26.74 22.50
N TRP A 99 42.65 27.30 23.42
CA TRP A 99 43.78 28.17 23.07
C TRP A 99 44.93 27.39 22.41
N SER A 100 45.30 26.23 22.97
CA SER A 100 46.32 25.34 22.40
C SER A 100 45.92 24.85 20.99
N GLN A 101 44.66 24.46 20.79
CA GLN A 101 44.12 24.09 19.48
C GLN A 101 44.18 25.24 18.46
N ARG A 102 43.99 26.49 18.89
CA ARG A 102 44.14 27.68 18.02
C ARG A 102 45.59 27.96 17.67
N LYS A 103 46.52 27.82 18.62
CA LYS A 103 47.96 28.07 18.39
C LYS A 103 48.57 27.09 17.39
N HIS A 104 48.24 25.79 17.50
CA HIS A 104 48.67 24.77 16.53
C HIS A 104 48.07 24.92 15.13
N ARG A 105 46.94 25.63 15.01
CA ARG A 105 46.33 25.93 13.70
C ARG A 105 46.99 27.12 12.99
N VAL A 106 47.74 27.96 13.70
CA VAL A 106 48.35 29.20 13.17
C VAL A 106 49.85 29.03 12.85
N GLN A 107 50.59 28.16 13.54
CA GLN A 107 51.99 27.85 13.23
C GLN A 107 52.14 26.69 12.22
N GLY A 108 51.52 26.83 11.05
CA GLY A 108 52.02 26.18 9.86
C GLY A 108 53.00 27.13 9.19
N HIS A 109 54.30 26.83 9.27
CA HIS A 109 55.48 27.52 8.72
C HIS A 109 56.40 28.13 9.79
N ASN A 110 57.67 27.71 9.72
CA ASN A 110 58.86 28.04 10.52
C ASN A 110 59.09 27.20 11.79
N ALA A 111 59.78 26.07 11.59
CA ALA A 111 60.46 25.33 12.66
C ALA A 111 61.67 26.14 13.15
N VAL A 112 61.62 26.60 14.40
CA VAL A 112 62.80 27.07 15.13
C VAL A 112 63.37 25.90 15.91
N THR A 113 64.64 25.60 15.69
CA THR A 113 65.42 24.56 16.36
C THR A 113 65.60 24.92 17.84
N LEU A 114 64.84 24.28 18.74
CA LEU A 114 65.06 24.36 20.18
C LEU A 114 65.99 23.22 20.63
N THR A 115 67.00 23.56 21.42
CA THR A 115 68.05 22.67 21.93
C THR A 115 67.51 21.65 22.94
N ASN A 116 68.11 20.44 22.92
CA ASN A 116 67.67 19.18 23.54
C ASN A 116 67.44 19.13 25.08
N GLY A 117 67.51 20.25 25.81
CA GLY A 117 67.39 20.27 27.28
C GLY A 117 65.96 20.43 27.82
N ASP A 118 65.15 21.27 27.19
CA ASP A 118 63.87 21.73 27.77
C ASP A 118 62.63 20.93 27.30
N LEU A 119 62.81 19.96 26.39
CA LEU A 119 61.74 19.10 25.87
C LEU A 119 61.27 18.00 26.84
N PHE A 120 62.03 17.72 27.91
CA PHE A 120 61.75 16.57 28.78
C PHE A 120 60.70 16.83 29.87
N LYS A 121 60.38 18.08 30.23
CA LYS A 121 59.36 18.38 31.26
C LYS A 121 57.95 18.56 30.72
N ASP A 122 57.79 18.98 29.45
CA ASP A 122 56.48 19.30 28.85
C ASP A 122 55.80 18.11 28.15
N GLN A 123 56.45 16.94 28.09
CA GLN A 123 55.88 15.73 27.46
C GLN A 123 54.96 14.90 28.38
N ARG A 124 55.04 15.08 29.71
CA ARG A 124 54.24 14.31 30.68
C ARG A 124 52.74 14.63 30.66
N SER A 125 52.35 15.85 30.27
CA SER A 125 50.95 16.27 30.12
C SER A 125 50.40 16.02 28.70
N ASN A 126 51.27 15.87 27.70
CA ASN A 126 50.91 15.81 26.29
C ASN A 126 50.76 14.39 25.72
N TRP A 127 51.34 13.36 26.35
CA TRP A 127 51.26 12.00 25.83
C TRP A 127 49.82 11.46 25.84
N LYS A 128 49.01 11.76 26.86
CA LYS A 128 47.58 11.35 26.92
C LYS A 128 46.80 11.95 25.75
N ASN A 129 47.06 13.21 25.40
CA ASN A 129 46.45 13.92 24.28
C ASN A 129 46.94 13.37 22.92
N CYS A 130 48.23 13.03 22.82
CA CYS A 130 48.85 12.42 21.65
C CYS A 130 48.25 11.02 21.38
N VAL A 131 48.20 10.18 22.42
CA VAL A 131 47.65 8.82 22.37
C VAL A 131 46.16 8.84 22.04
N GLN A 132 45.35 9.73 22.65
CA GLN A 132 43.92 9.85 22.29
C GLN A 132 43.70 10.32 20.85
N SER A 133 44.46 11.33 20.38
CA SER A 133 44.33 11.86 19.01
C SER A 133 44.75 10.81 17.97
N LYS A 134 45.80 10.02 18.26
CA LYS A 134 46.26 8.94 17.38
C LYS A 134 45.32 7.73 17.38
N LYS A 135 44.77 7.34 18.55
CA LYS A 135 43.72 6.29 18.66
C LYS A 135 42.51 6.58 17.77
N TRP A 136 42.02 7.82 17.80
CA TRP A 136 40.89 8.24 16.97
C TRP A 136 41.19 8.18 15.47
N ARG A 137 42.41 8.59 15.07
CA ARG A 137 42.84 8.57 13.67
C ARG A 137 42.93 7.14 13.12
N ILE A 138 43.51 6.21 13.89
CA ILE A 138 43.60 4.79 13.50
C ILE A 138 42.20 4.22 13.30
N LEU A 139 41.27 4.42 14.25
CA LEU A 139 39.88 3.97 14.11
C LEU A 139 39.17 4.58 12.89
N GLN A 140 39.45 5.85 12.58
CA GLN A 140 38.88 6.53 11.42
C GLN A 140 39.44 6.04 10.08
N ASP A 141 40.72 5.65 10.04
CA ASP A 141 41.35 5.10 8.84
C ASP A 141 40.93 3.62 8.63
N LEU A 142 40.77 2.85 9.72
CA LEU A 142 40.21 1.49 9.71
C LEU A 142 38.76 1.43 9.20
N THR A 143 37.98 2.50 9.37
CA THR A 143 36.60 2.60 8.86
C THR A 143 36.50 3.00 7.39
N LYS A 144 37.56 3.58 6.81
CA LYS A 144 37.58 4.05 5.41
C LYS A 144 38.12 3.00 4.44
N ASP A 145 39.08 2.19 4.86
CA ASP A 145 39.70 1.16 4.01
C ASP A 145 38.89 -0.15 4.06
N ASN A 146 38.23 -0.49 2.94
CA ASN A 146 37.40 -1.69 2.73
C ASN A 146 38.17 -3.04 2.79
N THR A 147 39.47 -3.02 3.05
CA THR A 147 40.35 -4.21 3.07
C THR A 147 41.33 -4.10 4.24
N THR A 148 40.82 -4.26 5.46
CA THR A 148 41.64 -4.22 6.67
C THR A 148 42.35 -5.58 6.83
N ASN A 149 43.61 -5.64 6.39
CA ASN A 149 44.50 -6.77 6.66
C ASN A 149 45.07 -6.65 8.08
N LYS A 150 44.91 -7.70 8.90
CA LYS A 150 45.39 -7.79 10.31
C LYS A 150 46.84 -7.30 10.46
N ALA A 151 47.73 -7.69 9.54
CA ALA A 151 49.14 -7.32 9.56
C ALA A 151 49.38 -5.81 9.35
N ARG A 152 48.51 -5.13 8.59
CA ARG A 152 48.61 -3.68 8.34
C ARG A 152 48.22 -2.89 9.59
N VAL A 153 47.13 -3.29 10.25
CA VAL A 153 46.64 -2.65 11.49
C VAL A 153 47.70 -2.71 12.59
N PHE A 154 48.28 -3.88 12.81
CA PHE A 154 49.34 -4.05 13.81
C PHE A 154 50.63 -3.31 13.45
N THR A 155 50.98 -3.23 12.17
CA THR A 155 52.14 -2.43 11.73
C THR A 155 51.93 -0.94 12.02
N GLU A 156 50.74 -0.41 11.74
CA GLU A 156 50.41 0.99 12.02
C GLU A 156 50.36 1.28 13.53
N LEU A 157 49.82 0.35 14.34
CA LEU A 157 49.82 0.45 15.80
C LEU A 157 51.25 0.41 16.39
N ALA A 158 52.10 -0.50 15.89
CA ALA A 158 53.49 -0.60 16.31
C ALA A 158 54.29 0.68 15.98
N ALA A 159 54.07 1.26 14.79
CA ALA A 159 54.66 2.54 14.41
C ALA A 159 54.19 3.68 15.32
N CYS A 160 52.90 3.72 15.67
CA CYS A 160 52.38 4.75 16.56
C CYS A 160 52.88 4.60 18.01
N ALA A 161 53.04 3.37 18.48
CA ALA A 161 53.67 3.09 19.78
C ALA A 161 55.12 3.57 19.79
N ALA A 162 55.89 3.24 18.74
CA ALA A 162 57.27 3.69 18.56
C ALA A 162 57.41 5.23 18.60
N GLU A 163 56.52 5.95 17.91
CA GLU A 163 56.51 7.41 17.95
C GLU A 163 56.13 7.98 19.31
N SER A 164 55.20 7.33 20.03
CA SER A 164 54.68 7.83 21.32
C SER A 164 55.71 7.73 22.44
N VAL A 165 56.61 6.75 22.35
CA VAL A 165 57.76 6.60 23.26
C VAL A 165 59.06 7.12 22.64
N ASN A 166 59.02 7.80 21.48
CA ASN A 166 60.20 8.31 20.78
C ASN A 166 61.32 7.26 20.60
N ALA A 167 60.95 6.08 20.10
CA ALA A 167 61.86 4.98 19.74
C ALA A 167 62.56 5.28 18.41
N ASP A 168 63.80 4.78 18.23
CA ASP A 168 64.54 4.94 16.97
C ASP A 168 64.07 3.91 15.91
N GLY A 169 63.42 2.82 16.34
CA GLY A 169 62.78 1.86 15.44
C GLY A 169 61.86 0.87 16.16
N HIS A 170 61.10 0.11 15.36
CA HIS A 170 60.23 -0.95 15.83
C HIS A 170 60.27 -2.18 14.91
N ASN A 171 60.00 -3.35 15.48
CA ASN A 171 59.82 -4.62 14.80
C ASN A 171 58.48 -5.24 15.26
N LEU A 172 57.73 -5.80 14.31
CA LEU A 172 56.50 -6.55 14.58
C LEU A 172 56.72 -8.02 14.25
N TYR A 173 56.52 -8.88 15.25
CA TYR A 173 56.51 -10.33 15.11
C TYR A 173 55.08 -10.83 15.23
N LEU A 174 54.65 -11.71 14.34
CA LEU A 174 53.34 -12.37 14.41
C LEU A 174 53.53 -13.87 14.63
N VAL A 175 52.53 -14.49 15.23
CA VAL A 175 52.50 -15.94 15.48
C VAL A 175 51.76 -16.62 14.33
N ASP A 176 52.34 -17.69 13.78
CA ASP A 176 51.70 -18.52 12.76
C ASP A 176 50.85 -19.66 13.37
N ASP A 177 50.15 -20.42 12.52
CA ASP A 177 49.31 -21.55 12.93
C ASP A 177 50.12 -22.70 13.59
N GLN A 178 51.45 -22.67 13.50
CA GLN A 178 52.37 -23.64 14.11
C GLN A 178 53.01 -23.11 15.42
N ASN A 179 52.50 -21.97 15.93
CA ASN A 179 52.97 -21.30 17.14
C ASN A 179 54.45 -20.85 17.05
N GLN A 180 54.89 -20.45 15.86
CA GLN A 180 56.21 -19.88 15.60
C GLN A 180 56.13 -18.37 15.37
N LEU A 181 57.15 -17.66 15.82
CA LEU A 181 57.26 -16.22 15.58
C LEU A 181 57.94 -15.95 14.24
N PHE A 182 57.28 -15.15 13.40
CA PHE A 182 57.88 -14.65 12.17
C PHE A 182 57.86 -13.13 12.15
N LEU A 183 58.91 -12.54 11.57
CA LEU A 183 58.99 -11.09 11.39
C LEU A 183 57.97 -10.64 10.32
N ALA A 184 56.98 -9.85 10.72
CA ALA A 184 55.93 -9.34 9.86
C ALA A 184 56.23 -7.93 9.31
N SER A 185 56.93 -7.09 10.07
CA SER A 185 57.32 -5.73 9.65
C SER A 185 58.53 -5.18 10.42
N LYS A 186 59.35 -4.33 9.78
CA LYS A 186 60.54 -3.65 10.33
C LYS A 186 60.60 -2.18 9.90
N SER A 187 61.01 -1.28 10.80
CA SER A 187 61.04 0.18 10.61
C SER A 187 62.07 0.73 9.61
N SER A 188 63.05 -0.07 9.15
CA SER A 188 64.13 0.43 8.27
C SER A 188 63.65 0.66 6.82
N LYS A 189 63.93 1.85 6.26
CA LYS A 189 63.45 2.37 4.96
C LYS A 189 63.87 1.58 3.70
N ASN A 190 64.37 0.35 3.79
CA ASN A 190 64.67 -0.47 2.62
C ASN A 190 64.31 -1.95 2.86
N GLN A 191 63.52 -2.48 1.91
CA GLN A 191 63.15 -3.88 1.66
C GLN A 191 61.89 -4.41 2.39
N ARG A 192 61.00 -5.03 1.60
CA ARG A 192 60.12 -6.11 2.08
C ARG A 192 61.01 -7.10 2.84
N ALA A 193 60.88 -7.17 4.15
CA ALA A 193 61.62 -8.17 4.91
C ALA A 193 61.11 -9.56 4.46
N PRO A 194 61.99 -10.49 4.04
CA PRO A 194 61.61 -11.88 3.94
C PRO A 194 61.18 -12.37 5.31
N SER A 195 60.18 -13.26 5.37
CA SER A 195 59.69 -13.94 6.56
C SER A 195 60.81 -14.73 7.25
N ALA A 196 61.70 -14.05 7.96
CA ALA A 196 62.69 -14.69 8.81
C ALA A 196 61.92 -15.26 10.01
N CYS A 197 61.78 -16.59 10.05
CA CYS A 197 61.26 -17.29 11.21
C CYS A 197 62.27 -17.14 12.35
N LEU A 198 61.84 -16.54 13.45
CA LEU A 198 62.63 -16.37 14.66
C LEU A 198 62.73 -17.68 15.46
N GLY A 199 61.90 -18.68 15.13
CA GLY A 199 61.82 -19.99 15.77
C GLY A 199 60.56 -20.19 16.61
N ARG A 200 60.52 -21.30 17.37
CA ARG A 200 59.44 -21.61 18.31
C ARG A 200 59.49 -20.70 19.54
N ILE A 201 58.32 -20.46 20.14
CA ILE A 201 58.19 -19.69 21.38
C ILE A 201 58.78 -20.50 22.54
N GLU A 202 60.02 -20.21 22.92
CA GLU A 202 60.76 -20.91 23.97
C GLU A 202 61.56 -19.93 24.87
N PRO A 203 61.67 -20.19 26.19
CA PRO A 203 62.46 -19.35 27.09
C PRO A 203 63.96 -19.46 26.78
N ARG A 204 64.74 -18.40 27.06
CA ARG A 204 66.20 -18.33 26.83
C ARG A 204 66.66 -18.29 25.36
N THR A 205 65.88 -17.65 24.51
CA THR A 205 66.22 -17.41 23.09
C THR A 205 66.40 -15.93 22.81
N SER A 206 65.47 -15.28 22.10
CA SER A 206 65.44 -13.84 21.82
C SER A 206 64.41 -13.12 22.70
N LEU A 207 64.53 -11.80 22.80
CA LEU A 207 63.60 -10.95 23.58
C LEU A 207 62.14 -11.12 23.10
N PRO A 208 61.82 -11.14 21.79
CA PRO A 208 60.45 -11.39 21.32
C PRO A 208 59.93 -12.78 21.69
N ALA A 209 60.76 -13.82 21.63
CA ALA A 209 60.36 -15.18 21.99
C ALA A 209 60.17 -15.36 23.50
N TYR A 210 61.00 -14.69 24.31
CA TYR A 210 60.82 -14.65 25.77
C TYR A 210 59.51 -13.97 26.14
N VAL A 211 59.21 -12.79 25.57
CA VAL A 211 57.96 -12.06 25.82
C VAL A 211 56.74 -12.81 25.31
N ALA A 212 56.82 -13.50 24.17
CA ALA A 212 55.74 -14.38 23.70
C ALA A 212 55.50 -15.57 24.64
N PHE A 213 56.54 -16.08 25.30
CA PHE A 213 56.45 -17.19 26.25
C PHE A 213 55.88 -16.73 27.60
N THR A 214 56.37 -15.63 28.16
CA THR A 214 55.93 -15.11 29.46
C THR A 214 54.61 -14.35 29.38
N LYS A 215 54.28 -13.79 28.21
CA LYS A 215 53.13 -12.89 27.99
C LYS A 215 53.15 -11.64 28.88
N GLU A 216 54.34 -11.24 29.30
CA GLU A 216 54.58 -10.04 30.10
C GLU A 216 55.50 -9.09 29.35
N SER A 217 55.19 -7.80 29.42
CA SER A 217 56.00 -6.73 28.85
C SER A 217 57.37 -6.68 29.53
N VAL A 218 58.42 -6.41 28.75
CA VAL A 218 59.80 -6.37 29.24
C VAL A 218 60.48 -5.10 28.75
N LEU A 219 60.84 -4.25 29.71
CA LEU A 219 61.85 -3.20 29.57
C LEU A 219 63.25 -3.74 29.89
N THR A 220 64.19 -3.55 28.97
CA THR A 220 65.62 -3.82 29.22
C THR A 220 66.50 -2.68 28.78
N ASN A 221 67.50 -2.37 29.60
CA ASN A 221 68.54 -1.37 29.34
C ASN A 221 69.89 -2.00 28.98
N SER A 222 69.91 -3.33 28.80
CA SER A 222 71.07 -4.09 28.38
C SER A 222 70.62 -5.24 27.48
N LEU A 223 70.81 -5.07 26.17
CA LEU A 223 70.34 -6.02 25.16
C LEU A 223 71.28 -7.21 24.94
N LEU A 224 72.56 -7.03 25.24
CA LEU A 224 73.60 -8.07 25.13
C LEU A 224 73.98 -8.51 26.55
N GLY A 225 73.84 -9.81 26.85
CA GLY A 225 74.24 -10.40 28.13
C GLY A 225 73.13 -10.63 29.16
N ASP A 226 71.85 -10.40 28.84
CA ASP A 226 70.75 -10.80 29.71
C ASP A 226 70.55 -12.33 29.63
N PRO A 227 70.63 -13.08 30.75
CA PRO A 227 70.50 -14.54 30.75
C PRO A 227 69.11 -15.04 30.32
N ARG A 228 68.08 -14.17 30.28
CA ARG A 228 66.72 -14.51 29.86
C ARG A 228 66.56 -14.59 28.34
N PHE A 229 67.38 -13.86 27.58
CA PHE A 229 67.35 -13.81 26.12
C PHE A 229 68.77 -13.61 25.55
N PRO A 230 69.61 -14.66 25.55
CA PRO A 230 71.01 -14.57 25.12
C PRO A 230 71.20 -14.14 23.65
N LEU A 231 70.16 -14.25 22.80
CA LEU A 231 70.18 -13.79 21.40
C LEU A 231 69.72 -12.32 21.22
N GLY A 232 69.46 -11.59 22.32
CA GLY A 232 69.07 -10.18 22.27
C GLY A 232 67.77 -9.97 21.47
N LEU A 233 67.76 -8.96 20.58
CA LEU A 233 66.59 -8.61 19.74
C LEU A 233 66.29 -9.64 18.62
N GLY A 234 67.09 -10.70 18.46
CA GLY A 234 66.86 -11.76 17.46
C GLY A 234 67.05 -11.38 15.99
N VAL A 235 67.14 -10.09 15.64
CA VAL A 235 67.43 -9.56 14.30
C VAL A 235 68.60 -8.57 14.41
N GLU A 236 69.52 -8.54 13.44
CA GLU A 236 70.69 -7.64 13.42
C GLU A 236 70.30 -6.17 13.70
N SER A 237 70.49 -5.74 14.93
CA SER A 237 70.44 -4.36 15.40
C SER A 237 71.64 -4.16 16.30
N ASP A 238 72.81 -4.08 15.68
CA ASP A 238 74.14 -3.94 16.31
C ASP A 238 74.34 -2.56 16.98
N ARG A 239 73.24 -1.87 17.32
CA ARG A 239 73.23 -0.47 17.78
C ARG A 239 72.25 -0.17 18.91
N GLY A 240 71.37 -1.10 19.28
CA GLY A 240 70.39 -0.89 20.34
C GLY A 240 71.02 -0.91 21.75
N VAL A 241 70.66 0.04 22.62
CA VAL A 241 71.06 0.06 24.04
C VAL A 241 69.90 -0.32 24.96
N SER A 242 68.68 0.10 24.63
CA SER A 242 67.48 -0.16 25.44
C SER A 242 66.32 -0.55 24.54
N ALA A 243 65.48 -1.48 25.00
CA ALA A 243 64.28 -1.91 24.29
C ALA A 243 63.10 -2.14 25.22
N ILE A 244 61.91 -1.94 24.66
CA ILE A 244 60.62 -2.33 25.22
C ILE A 244 60.06 -3.39 24.29
N ALA A 245 59.73 -4.57 24.83
CA ALA A 245 59.01 -5.60 24.09
C ALA A 245 57.67 -5.87 24.77
N VAL A 246 56.59 -5.75 23.99
CA VAL A 246 55.20 -5.85 24.48
C VAL A 246 54.46 -6.96 23.72
N PRO A 247 53.80 -7.89 24.43
CA PRO A 247 53.01 -8.93 23.79
C PRO A 247 51.69 -8.36 23.24
N LEU A 248 51.29 -8.83 22.06
CA LEU A 248 49.96 -8.62 21.51
C LEU A 248 49.10 -9.81 21.89
N LEU A 249 48.13 -9.58 22.77
CA LEU A 249 47.26 -10.62 23.31
C LEU A 249 45.85 -10.51 22.70
N HIS A 250 45.14 -11.64 22.66
CA HIS A 250 43.75 -11.70 22.21
C HIS A 250 42.93 -12.66 23.06
N GLY A 251 41.70 -12.24 23.42
CA GLY A 251 40.73 -13.07 24.15
C GLY A 251 41.30 -13.71 25.42
N ASN A 252 41.31 -15.05 25.48
CA ASN A 252 41.79 -15.87 26.61
C ASN A 252 43.33 -15.86 26.76
N ASN A 253 43.96 -14.69 26.70
CA ASN A 253 45.41 -14.52 26.82
C ASN A 253 46.19 -15.29 25.72
N ALA A 254 45.61 -15.43 24.53
CA ALA A 254 46.29 -16.03 23.38
C ALA A 254 47.27 -15.02 22.76
N ILE A 255 48.48 -15.46 22.43
CA ILE A 255 49.52 -14.59 21.86
C ILE A 255 49.31 -14.45 20.34
N LEU A 256 49.08 -13.24 19.87
CA LEU A 256 48.97 -12.90 18.44
C LEU A 256 50.32 -12.53 17.83
N GLY A 257 51.20 -11.95 18.64
CA GLY A 257 52.46 -11.39 18.18
C GLY A 257 53.19 -10.64 19.28
N VAL A 258 54.34 -10.06 18.94
CA VAL A 258 55.13 -9.23 19.85
C VAL A 258 55.60 -7.99 19.10
N VAL A 259 55.46 -6.83 19.73
CA VAL A 259 56.01 -5.57 19.23
C VAL A 259 57.26 -5.24 20.03
N GLU A 260 58.36 -5.03 19.32
CA GLU A 260 59.64 -4.65 19.89
C GLU A 260 59.97 -3.22 19.46
N LEU A 261 60.29 -2.37 20.43
CA LEU A 261 60.67 -0.97 20.27
C LEU A 261 62.10 -0.81 20.79
N TYR A 262 63.00 -0.16 20.03
CA TYR A 262 64.40 -0.03 20.43
C TYR A 262 64.94 1.40 20.26
N ARG A 263 65.91 1.76 21.10
CA ARG A 263 66.71 2.99 21.03
C ARG A 263 68.18 2.68 20.79
N ASN A 264 68.81 3.46 19.93
CA ASN A 264 70.21 3.31 19.53
C ASN A 264 71.18 3.97 20.52
N TYR A 265 72.47 3.63 20.40
CA TYR A 265 73.56 4.22 21.15
C TYR A 265 73.55 5.76 21.13
N GLY A 266 73.70 6.37 22.32
CA GLY A 266 73.70 7.84 22.50
C GLY A 266 72.35 8.45 22.91
N ARG A 267 71.28 7.66 22.98
CA ARG A 267 69.98 8.05 23.55
C ARG A 267 69.83 7.62 25.01
N VAL A 268 68.98 8.31 25.75
CA VAL A 268 68.60 7.93 27.12
C VAL A 268 67.82 6.61 27.07
N PRO A 269 68.13 5.62 27.93
CA PRO A 269 67.36 4.37 28.03
C PRO A 269 65.87 4.62 28.29
N PHE A 270 65.02 3.68 27.90
CA PHE A 270 63.59 3.81 28.15
C PHE A 270 63.28 3.83 29.65
N SER A 271 62.29 4.62 30.04
CA SER A 271 61.78 4.66 31.43
C SER A 271 60.63 3.67 31.62
N PRO A 272 60.34 3.24 32.87
CA PRO A 272 59.15 2.44 33.17
C PRO A 272 57.84 3.14 32.77
N GLU A 273 57.81 4.48 32.83
CA GLU A 273 56.66 5.28 32.38
C GLU A 273 56.44 5.10 30.85
N GLU A 274 57.50 4.94 30.07
CA GLU A 274 57.42 4.72 28.61
C GLU A 274 56.98 3.29 28.27
N GLU A 275 57.33 2.30 29.09
CA GLU A 275 56.82 0.93 28.99
C GLU A 275 55.30 0.89 29.23
N GLU A 276 54.81 1.55 30.28
CA GLU A 276 53.36 1.68 30.54
C GLU A 276 52.62 2.35 29.37
N VAL A 277 53.21 3.37 28.75
CA VAL A 277 52.61 4.04 27.58
C VAL A 277 52.54 3.10 26.36
N ALA A 278 53.60 2.32 26.11
CA ALA A 278 53.61 1.33 25.03
C ALA A 278 52.58 0.21 25.27
N ASP A 279 52.50 -0.29 26.51
CA ASP A 279 51.55 -1.31 26.94
C ASP A 279 50.09 -0.81 26.77
N MET A 280 49.78 0.38 27.30
CA MET A 280 48.46 1.02 27.15
C MET A 280 48.08 1.29 25.70
N MET A 281 49.05 1.46 24.80
CA MET A 281 48.79 1.67 23.39
C MET A 281 48.55 0.35 22.64
N LEU A 282 49.29 -0.70 22.99
CA LEU A 282 49.21 -1.99 22.33
C LEU A 282 48.08 -2.88 22.86
N VAL A 283 47.52 -2.61 24.05
CA VAL A 283 46.22 -3.15 24.47
C VAL A 283 45.11 -2.81 23.46
N TRP A 284 45.22 -1.69 22.73
CA TRP A 284 44.26 -1.34 21.68
C TRP A 284 44.35 -2.22 20.43
N ALA A 285 45.44 -2.99 20.28
CA ALA A 285 45.57 -3.95 19.20
C ALA A 285 44.48 -5.02 19.27
N ASP A 286 44.13 -5.48 20.48
CA ASP A 286 43.06 -6.45 20.69
C ASP A 286 41.68 -5.87 20.33
N ILE A 287 41.38 -4.66 20.80
CA ILE A 287 40.13 -3.94 20.49
C ILE A 287 40.00 -3.70 18.97
N CYS A 288 41.10 -3.31 18.31
CA CYS A 288 41.12 -3.12 16.86
C CYS A 288 40.90 -4.43 16.10
N MET A 289 41.36 -5.57 16.62
CA MET A 289 41.15 -6.88 16.02
C MET A 289 39.69 -7.31 16.09
N GLU A 290 39.11 -7.25 17.29
CA GLU A 290 37.69 -7.56 17.50
C GLU A 290 36.81 -6.70 16.59
N TYR A 291 37.16 -5.42 16.46
CA TYR A 291 36.48 -4.50 15.55
C TYR A 291 36.61 -4.91 14.07
N VAL A 292 37.81 -5.29 13.60
CA VAL A 292 38.04 -5.72 12.22
C VAL A 292 37.29 -7.02 11.90
N GLU A 293 37.24 -7.97 12.84
CA GLU A 293 36.50 -9.23 12.67
C GLU A 293 34.98 -9.01 12.64
N MET A 294 34.47 -8.19 13.56
CA MET A 294 33.07 -7.78 13.57
C MET A 294 32.70 -7.02 12.29
N TYR A 295 33.53 -6.08 11.85
CA TYR A 295 33.31 -5.30 10.63
C TYR A 295 33.29 -6.20 9.39
N ASN A 296 34.23 -7.13 9.27
CA ASN A 296 34.26 -8.09 8.17
C ASN A 296 33.01 -8.98 8.16
N SER A 297 32.55 -9.44 9.32
CA SER A 297 31.32 -10.23 9.46
C SER A 297 30.08 -9.41 9.08
N MET A 298 29.98 -8.17 9.56
CA MET A 298 28.90 -7.25 9.21
C MET A 298 28.90 -6.91 7.71
N MET A 299 30.07 -6.73 7.09
CA MET A 299 30.19 -6.46 5.66
C MET A 299 29.78 -7.68 4.80
N LYS A 300 30.12 -8.90 5.23
CA LYS A 300 29.63 -10.13 4.59
C LYS A 300 28.10 -10.21 4.67
N GLN A 301 27.52 -9.96 5.85
CA GLN A 301 26.07 -9.98 6.05
C GLN A 301 25.36 -8.88 5.24
N ARG A 302 25.94 -7.68 5.17
CA ARG A 302 25.42 -6.57 4.36
C ARG A 302 25.39 -6.92 2.88
N LYS A 303 26.46 -7.50 2.35
CA LYS A 303 26.52 -7.96 0.94
C LYS A 303 25.44 -9.00 0.64
N LEU A 304 25.21 -9.96 1.55
CA LEU A 304 24.13 -10.94 1.41
C LEU A 304 22.76 -10.26 1.41
N ASN A 305 22.50 -9.35 2.35
CA ASN A 305 21.23 -8.61 2.41
C ASN A 305 20.99 -7.75 1.17
N ASP A 306 22.01 -7.02 0.70
CA ASP A 306 21.93 -6.20 -0.51
C ASP A 306 21.63 -7.08 -1.74
N PHE A 307 22.22 -8.26 -1.82
CA PHE A 307 21.93 -9.25 -2.86
C PHE A 307 20.48 -9.74 -2.78
N LEU A 308 20.01 -10.16 -1.59
CA LEU A 308 18.63 -10.64 -1.39
C LEU A 308 17.59 -9.55 -1.72
N LEU A 309 17.86 -8.29 -1.35
CA LEU A 309 17.02 -7.15 -1.71
C LEU A 309 16.99 -6.90 -3.21
N ALA A 310 18.14 -7.02 -3.89
CA ALA A 310 18.20 -6.90 -5.35
C ALA A 310 17.39 -8.00 -6.05
N VAL A 311 17.45 -9.23 -5.55
CA VAL A 311 16.63 -10.33 -6.07
C VAL A 311 15.15 -10.08 -5.83
N THR A 312 14.78 -9.69 -4.61
CA THR A 312 13.39 -9.38 -4.24
C THR A 312 12.83 -8.29 -5.16
N LYS A 313 13.56 -7.17 -5.34
CA LYS A 313 13.15 -6.12 -6.28
C LYS A 313 13.00 -6.64 -7.70
N SER A 314 13.98 -7.38 -8.20
CA SER A 314 13.96 -7.95 -9.56
C SER A 314 12.80 -8.91 -9.80
N ILE A 315 12.41 -9.70 -8.78
CA ILE A 315 11.33 -10.69 -8.92
C ILE A 315 9.94 -10.07 -8.72
N PHE A 316 9.77 -9.14 -7.79
CA PHE A 316 8.45 -8.63 -7.38
C PHE A 316 8.04 -7.30 -8.02
N GLN A 317 8.96 -6.54 -8.64
CA GLN A 317 8.59 -5.26 -9.28
C GLN A 317 7.94 -5.43 -10.65
N ASP A 318 8.37 -6.43 -11.42
CA ASP A 318 7.83 -6.68 -12.75
C ASP A 318 6.72 -7.74 -12.67
N ILE A 319 5.61 -7.49 -13.38
CA ILE A 319 4.59 -8.52 -13.63
C ILE A 319 5.19 -9.52 -14.61
N VAL A 320 5.76 -10.62 -14.11
CA VAL A 320 6.46 -11.60 -14.95
C VAL A 320 5.79 -12.97 -14.96
N SER A 321 5.93 -13.66 -16.09
CA SER A 321 5.56 -15.06 -16.21
C SER A 321 6.36 -15.92 -15.22
N MET A 322 5.76 -17.04 -14.81
CA MET A 322 6.40 -18.04 -13.95
C MET A 322 7.77 -18.47 -14.49
N ASP A 323 7.89 -18.62 -15.81
CA ASP A 323 9.13 -19.00 -16.50
C ASP A 323 10.24 -17.98 -16.29
N THR A 324 9.92 -16.69 -16.35
CA THR A 324 10.93 -15.64 -16.15
C THR A 324 11.36 -15.56 -14.68
N VAL A 325 10.43 -15.80 -13.74
CA VAL A 325 10.76 -15.88 -12.31
C VAL A 325 11.71 -17.04 -12.04
N ILE A 326 11.45 -18.22 -12.62
CA ILE A 326 12.33 -19.40 -12.51
C ILE A 326 13.73 -19.09 -13.08
N MET A 327 13.80 -18.46 -14.26
CA MET A 327 15.07 -18.02 -14.86
C MET A 327 15.84 -17.05 -13.97
N LYS A 328 15.17 -16.05 -13.38
CA LYS A 328 15.79 -15.11 -12.44
C LYS A 328 16.32 -15.86 -11.22
N ILE A 329 15.50 -16.73 -10.61
CA ILE A 329 15.90 -17.55 -9.44
C ILE A 329 17.16 -18.36 -9.75
N MET A 330 17.20 -19.11 -10.86
CA MET A 330 18.36 -19.93 -11.23
C MET A 330 19.63 -19.10 -11.43
N ASN A 331 19.51 -17.95 -12.12
CA ASN A 331 20.66 -17.06 -12.35
C ASN A 331 21.21 -16.43 -11.06
N TYR A 332 20.33 -16.06 -10.13
CA TYR A 332 20.74 -15.52 -8.84
C TYR A 332 21.31 -16.62 -7.94
N ALA A 333 20.66 -17.79 -7.87
CA ALA A 333 21.14 -18.99 -7.19
C ALA A 333 22.59 -19.32 -7.59
N LYS A 334 22.84 -19.39 -8.91
CA LYS A 334 24.15 -19.65 -9.49
C LYS A 334 25.21 -18.65 -9.05
N LYS A 335 24.88 -17.36 -9.04
CA LYS A 335 25.78 -16.28 -8.61
C LYS A 335 26.05 -16.29 -7.10
N LEU A 336 25.06 -16.66 -6.29
CA LEU A 336 25.15 -16.67 -4.84
C LEU A 336 26.16 -17.71 -4.35
N VAL A 337 26.07 -18.94 -4.86
CA VAL A 337 26.96 -20.05 -4.46
C VAL A 337 28.09 -20.30 -5.45
N ILE A 338 28.26 -19.47 -6.48
CA ILE A 338 29.35 -19.57 -7.47
C ILE A 338 29.37 -20.98 -8.12
N ALA A 339 28.22 -21.41 -8.64
CA ALA A 339 28.04 -22.68 -9.33
C ALA A 339 28.18 -22.53 -10.85
N ASP A 340 28.49 -23.64 -11.54
CA ASP A 340 28.56 -23.71 -13.00
C ASP A 340 27.17 -23.83 -13.63
N ARG A 341 26.27 -24.62 -13.03
CA ARG A 341 24.90 -24.81 -13.53
C ARG A 341 23.87 -24.82 -12.41
N ALA A 342 22.63 -24.48 -12.77
CA ALA A 342 21.48 -24.49 -11.90
C ALA A 342 20.29 -25.19 -12.56
N SER A 343 19.51 -25.92 -11.78
CA SER A 343 18.26 -26.53 -12.23
C SER A 343 17.20 -26.40 -11.15
N LEU A 344 15.96 -26.10 -11.55
CA LEU A 344 14.82 -25.97 -10.66
C LEU A 344 13.72 -26.93 -11.11
N PHE A 345 13.37 -27.85 -10.22
CA PHE A 345 12.28 -28.80 -10.40
C PHE A 345 11.09 -28.36 -9.55
N LEU A 346 9.89 -28.34 -10.12
CA LEU A 346 8.66 -28.04 -9.41
C LEU A 346 7.96 -29.34 -9.04
N VAL A 347 7.35 -29.38 -7.85
CA VAL A 347 6.60 -30.54 -7.38
C VAL A 347 5.16 -30.45 -7.88
N ASP A 348 4.70 -31.48 -8.57
CA ASP A 348 3.29 -31.71 -8.88
C ASP A 348 2.69 -32.70 -7.88
N THR A 349 2.03 -32.18 -6.85
CA THR A 349 1.46 -32.99 -5.77
C THR A 349 0.32 -33.91 -6.22
N LYS A 350 -0.28 -33.68 -7.39
CA LYS A 350 -1.36 -34.54 -7.90
C LYS A 350 -0.86 -35.81 -8.55
N SER A 351 0.28 -35.72 -9.24
CA SER A 351 0.90 -36.84 -9.96
C SER A 351 2.08 -37.46 -9.19
N SER A 352 2.51 -36.84 -8.09
CA SER A 352 3.72 -37.22 -7.34
C SER A 352 4.98 -37.23 -8.21
N GLU A 353 5.07 -36.25 -9.11
CA GLU A 353 6.18 -36.07 -10.05
C GLU A 353 6.91 -34.75 -9.80
N LEU A 354 8.19 -34.74 -10.11
CA LEU A 354 9.00 -33.55 -10.30
C LEU A 354 9.02 -33.19 -11.79
N TYR A 355 8.84 -31.90 -12.08
CA TYR A 355 8.92 -31.41 -13.45
C TYR A 355 9.77 -30.16 -13.59
N ALA A 356 10.51 -30.05 -14.69
CA ALA A 356 11.28 -28.88 -15.05
C ALA A 356 10.92 -28.42 -16.46
N ARG A 357 10.61 -27.12 -16.59
CA ARG A 357 10.26 -26.47 -17.87
C ARG A 357 11.44 -25.75 -18.51
N ILE A 358 12.46 -25.40 -17.73
CA ILE A 358 13.58 -24.58 -18.16
C ILE A 358 14.86 -25.15 -17.57
N PHE A 359 15.90 -25.27 -18.41
CA PHE A 359 17.24 -25.71 -18.02
C PHE A 359 18.24 -24.60 -18.31
N ASP A 360 19.04 -24.23 -17.31
CA ASP A 360 20.25 -23.43 -17.54
C ASP A 360 21.39 -24.38 -17.94
N THR A 361 21.58 -24.59 -19.25
CA THR A 361 22.66 -25.43 -19.80
C THR A 361 24.01 -24.71 -19.88
N GLY A 362 24.09 -23.44 -19.46
CA GLY A 362 25.32 -22.65 -19.51
C GLY A 362 25.75 -22.22 -20.93
N ARG A 363 24.90 -22.39 -21.95
CA ARG A 363 25.12 -21.87 -23.32
C ARG A 363 23.89 -21.07 -23.76
N VAL A 364 24.13 -19.83 -24.19
CA VAL A 364 23.09 -18.81 -24.43
C VAL A 364 22.40 -18.95 -25.81
N GLU A 365 22.84 -19.85 -26.70
CA GLU A 365 22.50 -19.73 -28.14
C GLU A 365 21.85 -20.93 -28.84
N GLU A 366 21.57 -22.07 -28.19
CA GLU A 366 20.85 -23.17 -28.87
C GLU A 366 19.44 -23.37 -28.31
N HIS A 367 18.46 -23.37 -29.22
CA HIS A 367 17.05 -23.65 -28.96
C HIS A 367 16.91 -25.02 -28.27
N ILE A 368 16.81 -25.04 -26.95
CA ILE A 368 16.45 -26.25 -26.20
C ILE A 368 14.96 -26.53 -26.48
N PRO A 369 14.59 -27.75 -26.90
CA PRO A 369 13.21 -28.08 -27.19
C PRO A 369 12.31 -27.83 -25.96
N GLN A 370 11.14 -27.22 -26.19
CA GLN A 370 10.08 -26.94 -25.22
C GLN A 370 9.41 -28.23 -24.67
N LYS A 371 10.18 -29.22 -24.23
CA LYS A 371 9.62 -30.45 -23.67
C LYS A 371 9.87 -30.47 -22.17
N GLU A 372 8.78 -30.35 -21.42
CA GLU A 372 8.76 -30.48 -19.97
C GLU A 372 9.36 -31.85 -19.58
N ILE A 373 10.42 -31.84 -18.78
CA ILE A 373 10.99 -33.07 -18.24
C ILE A 373 10.21 -33.42 -16.98
N ARG A 374 9.69 -34.65 -16.90
CA ARG A 374 8.95 -35.19 -15.77
C ARG A 374 9.58 -36.50 -15.30
N PHE A 375 9.72 -36.65 -13.99
CA PHE A 375 10.13 -37.91 -13.37
C PHE A 375 9.52 -38.07 -11.97
N PRO A 376 9.37 -39.30 -11.47
CA PRO A 376 8.83 -39.57 -10.14
C PRO A 376 9.60 -38.87 -9.00
N MET A 377 8.87 -38.45 -7.97
CA MET A 377 9.43 -37.73 -6.81
C MET A 377 10.36 -38.60 -5.93
N ASP A 378 10.38 -39.92 -6.10
CA ASP A 378 11.26 -40.85 -5.36
C ASP A 378 12.62 -41.09 -6.05
N ARG A 379 12.84 -40.50 -7.24
CA ARG A 379 13.99 -40.82 -8.08
C ARG A 379 15.08 -39.74 -8.04
N GLY A 380 16.31 -40.19 -7.82
CA GLY A 380 17.53 -39.36 -7.93
C GLY A 380 17.74 -38.40 -6.76
N VAL A 381 18.78 -37.57 -6.87
CA VAL A 381 19.14 -36.58 -5.83
C VAL A 381 18.01 -35.59 -5.57
N ALA A 382 17.43 -35.01 -6.63
CA ALA A 382 16.32 -34.07 -6.52
C ALA A 382 15.05 -34.72 -5.94
N GLY A 383 14.77 -35.97 -6.29
CA GLY A 383 13.64 -36.73 -5.72
C GLY A 383 13.82 -36.98 -4.22
N HIS A 384 15.00 -37.43 -3.80
CA HIS A 384 15.29 -37.63 -2.39
C HIS A 384 15.04 -36.36 -1.57
N VAL A 385 15.59 -35.22 -2.00
CA VAL A 385 15.38 -33.91 -1.34
C VAL A 385 13.90 -33.50 -1.36
N ALA A 386 13.18 -33.76 -2.45
CA ALA A 386 11.75 -33.48 -2.53
C ALA A 386 10.96 -34.31 -1.51
N SER A 387 11.34 -35.57 -1.29
CA SER A 387 10.66 -36.50 -0.39
C SER A 387 11.02 -36.32 1.08
N SER A 388 12.29 -36.05 1.41
CA SER A 388 12.77 -35.93 2.78
C SER A 388 12.70 -34.50 3.32
N GLY A 389 12.79 -33.49 2.44
CA GLY A 389 12.96 -32.09 2.84
C GLY A 389 14.35 -31.77 3.42
N GLU A 390 15.29 -32.72 3.37
CA GLU A 390 16.65 -32.53 3.87
C GLU A 390 17.56 -31.98 2.77
N VAL A 391 18.40 -31.01 3.13
CA VAL A 391 19.42 -30.44 2.25
C VAL A 391 20.52 -31.49 2.00
N LEU A 392 20.97 -31.60 0.74
CA LEU A 392 22.10 -32.46 0.38
C LEU A 392 23.25 -31.65 -0.23
N ASN A 393 24.43 -31.77 0.37
CA ASN A 393 25.69 -31.28 -0.18
C ASN A 393 26.62 -32.47 -0.45
N ILE A 394 26.87 -32.72 -1.74
CA ILE A 394 27.63 -33.86 -2.25
C ILE A 394 28.95 -33.34 -2.83
N ALA A 395 30.06 -33.72 -2.20
CA ALA A 395 31.40 -33.33 -2.64
C ALA A 395 31.86 -34.05 -3.93
N ASP A 396 31.50 -35.34 -4.08
CA ASP A 396 31.70 -36.12 -5.31
C ASP A 396 30.42 -36.86 -5.72
N ALA A 397 29.76 -36.36 -6.76
CA ALA A 397 28.52 -36.90 -7.28
C ALA A 397 28.62 -38.36 -7.73
N TYR A 398 29.79 -38.81 -8.23
CA TYR A 398 29.95 -40.19 -8.66
C TYR A 398 30.01 -41.16 -7.47
N THR A 399 30.32 -40.70 -6.27
CA THR A 399 30.32 -41.56 -5.07
C THR A 399 28.92 -41.79 -4.49
N ASP A 400 27.95 -40.94 -4.84
CA ASP A 400 26.59 -41.02 -4.33
C ASP A 400 25.72 -41.99 -5.15
N SER A 401 25.09 -42.96 -4.49
CA SER A 401 24.24 -43.98 -5.14
C SER A 401 22.96 -43.41 -5.76
N ARG A 402 22.54 -42.21 -5.34
CA ARG A 402 21.34 -41.51 -5.84
C ARG A 402 21.63 -40.72 -7.12
N PHE A 403 22.90 -40.56 -7.51
CA PHE A 403 23.27 -39.82 -8.71
C PHE A 403 23.12 -40.67 -9.98
N ASN A 404 22.38 -40.15 -10.97
CA ASN A 404 22.21 -40.83 -12.25
C ASN A 404 23.31 -40.43 -13.25
N ARG A 405 24.28 -41.32 -13.44
CA ARG A 405 25.42 -41.13 -14.35
C ARG A 405 25.05 -41.17 -15.84
N ASP A 406 23.89 -41.73 -16.20
CA ASP A 406 23.48 -41.86 -17.60
C ASP A 406 23.32 -40.49 -18.28
N VAL A 407 22.92 -39.48 -17.51
CA VAL A 407 22.74 -38.10 -17.99
C VAL A 407 24.09 -37.48 -18.35
N ASP A 408 25.12 -37.68 -17.53
CA ASP A 408 26.48 -37.20 -17.80
C ASP A 408 27.09 -37.91 -19.03
N LEU A 409 26.85 -39.22 -19.17
CA LEU A 409 27.30 -40.01 -20.33
C LEU A 409 26.65 -39.55 -21.65
N GLN A 410 25.36 -39.19 -21.62
CA GLN A 410 24.63 -38.71 -22.80
C GLN A 410 24.98 -37.26 -23.16
N THR A 411 25.23 -36.41 -22.17
CA THR A 411 25.48 -34.98 -22.38
C THR A 411 26.97 -34.64 -22.56
N GLY A 412 27.87 -35.57 -22.23
CA GLY A 412 29.32 -35.33 -22.21
C GLY A 412 29.77 -34.36 -21.11
N TYR A 413 28.86 -34.00 -20.20
CA TYR A 413 29.15 -33.13 -19.05
C TYR A 413 29.55 -33.99 -17.85
N ARG A 414 30.51 -33.52 -17.04
CA ARG A 414 30.92 -34.22 -15.82
C ARG A 414 30.49 -33.46 -14.57
N THR A 415 29.56 -34.04 -13.84
CA THR A 415 29.10 -33.57 -12.54
C THR A 415 30.08 -34.03 -11.46
N LYS A 416 30.69 -33.07 -10.77
CA LYS A 416 31.65 -33.27 -9.68
C LYS A 416 30.98 -33.04 -8.33
N SER A 417 30.43 -31.85 -8.08
CA SER A 417 29.78 -31.52 -6.81
C SER A 417 28.33 -31.08 -7.02
N ILE A 418 27.46 -31.39 -6.05
CA ILE A 418 26.02 -31.06 -6.11
C ILE A 418 25.59 -30.46 -4.78
N LEU A 419 24.91 -29.32 -4.83
CA LEU A 419 24.16 -28.78 -3.69
C LEU A 419 22.67 -28.76 -4.06
N CYS A 420 21.85 -29.50 -3.32
CA CYS A 420 20.43 -29.65 -3.60
C CYS A 420 19.59 -29.27 -2.39
N MET A 421 18.65 -28.34 -2.59
CA MET A 421 17.81 -27.81 -1.51
C MET A 421 16.32 -27.80 -1.89
N PRO A 422 15.44 -28.09 -0.91
CA PRO A 422 14.01 -27.96 -1.09
C PRO A 422 13.57 -26.48 -1.01
N ILE A 423 12.50 -26.16 -1.72
CA ILE A 423 11.79 -24.89 -1.62
C ILE A 423 10.46 -25.15 -0.91
N TYR A 424 10.28 -24.48 0.23
CA TYR A 424 9.07 -24.55 1.03
C TYR A 424 8.06 -23.45 0.70
N ASN A 425 6.79 -23.77 0.86
CA ASN A 425 5.70 -22.82 0.97
C ASN A 425 4.70 -23.31 2.02
N ARG A 426 4.55 -22.58 3.12
CA ARG A 426 3.65 -22.92 4.25
C ARG A 426 3.81 -24.38 4.70
N GLY A 427 5.06 -24.85 4.85
CA GLY A 427 5.39 -26.20 5.28
C GLY A 427 5.36 -27.29 4.19
N ASN A 428 4.87 -26.98 2.98
CA ASN A 428 4.88 -27.93 1.86
C ASN A 428 6.04 -27.67 0.90
N ILE A 429 6.68 -28.73 0.40
CA ILE A 429 7.74 -28.61 -0.62
C ILE A 429 7.07 -28.38 -1.98
N ILE A 430 7.34 -27.22 -2.59
CA ILE A 430 6.78 -26.83 -3.88
C ILE A 430 7.77 -26.98 -5.04
N GLY A 431 9.04 -27.18 -4.72
CA GLY A 431 10.10 -27.38 -5.70
C GLY A 431 11.42 -27.76 -5.03
N VAL A 432 12.38 -28.13 -5.85
CA VAL A 432 13.75 -28.47 -5.46
C VAL A 432 14.69 -27.76 -6.41
N VAL A 433 15.71 -27.13 -5.85
CA VAL A 433 16.75 -26.45 -6.62
C VAL A 433 18.06 -27.18 -6.44
N GLN A 434 18.73 -27.42 -7.56
CA GLN A 434 19.97 -28.17 -7.64
C GLN A 434 21.04 -27.30 -8.30
N MET A 435 22.10 -27.00 -7.56
CA MET A 435 23.32 -26.37 -8.05
C MET A 435 24.34 -27.45 -8.38
N VAL A 436 25.00 -27.30 -9.53
CA VAL A 436 25.96 -28.29 -10.03
C VAL A 436 27.31 -27.62 -10.26
N ASN A 437 28.36 -28.26 -9.75
CA ASN A 437 29.76 -27.88 -9.81
C ASN A 437 30.05 -26.49 -9.26
N LYS A 438 30.65 -26.44 -8.06
CA LYS A 438 31.32 -25.22 -7.58
C LYS A 438 32.49 -24.88 -8.51
N ILE A 439 32.62 -23.61 -8.92
CA ILE A 439 33.70 -23.19 -9.84
C ILE A 439 35.08 -23.34 -9.19
N ASP A 440 35.17 -23.13 -7.86
CA ASP A 440 36.39 -23.24 -7.08
C ASP A 440 36.17 -24.13 -5.84
N GLY A 441 36.52 -25.41 -5.96
CA GLY A 441 36.43 -26.40 -4.88
C GLY A 441 35.09 -27.14 -4.77
N VAL A 442 34.62 -27.31 -3.53
CA VAL A 442 33.34 -27.97 -3.17
C VAL A 442 32.45 -26.95 -2.45
N PHE A 443 31.14 -27.20 -2.43
CA PHE A 443 30.21 -26.31 -1.70
C PHE A 443 30.50 -26.37 -0.20
N THR A 444 30.60 -25.18 0.40
CA THR A 444 30.91 -25.01 1.82
C THR A 444 29.65 -24.90 2.66
N LYS A 445 29.76 -25.07 3.98
CA LYS A 445 28.63 -24.84 4.90
C LYS A 445 28.08 -23.41 4.82
N ALA A 446 28.94 -22.43 4.52
CA ALA A 446 28.51 -21.05 4.28
C ALA A 446 27.67 -20.90 2.99
N ASP A 447 27.94 -21.72 1.97
CA ASP A 447 27.11 -21.79 0.76
C ASP A 447 25.73 -22.39 1.10
N GLU A 448 25.68 -23.39 1.97
CA GLU A 448 24.41 -23.96 2.46
C GLU A 448 23.57 -22.91 3.20
N GLU A 449 24.12 -22.24 4.22
CA GLU A 449 23.39 -21.23 5.00
C GLU A 449 22.90 -20.06 4.13
N SER A 450 23.73 -19.60 3.19
CA SER A 450 23.36 -18.54 2.26
C SER A 450 22.23 -18.99 1.33
N PHE A 451 22.30 -20.22 0.83
CA PHE A 451 21.30 -20.74 -0.10
C PHE A 451 19.98 -21.12 0.58
N GLU A 452 20.02 -21.59 1.84
CA GLU A 452 18.83 -21.84 2.65
C GLU A 452 18.03 -20.54 2.85
N THR A 453 18.73 -19.45 3.19
CA THR A 453 18.12 -18.12 3.28
C THR A 453 17.50 -17.72 1.94
N PHE A 454 18.19 -17.97 0.83
CA PHE A 454 17.71 -17.69 -0.52
C PHE A 454 16.49 -18.54 -0.94
N ALA A 455 16.43 -19.81 -0.52
CA ALA A 455 15.36 -20.74 -0.83
C ALA A 455 14.00 -20.27 -0.28
N ILE A 456 13.99 -19.60 0.88
CA ILE A 456 12.79 -18.97 1.44
C ILE A 456 12.19 -17.94 0.47
N TYR A 457 13.04 -17.06 -0.08
CA TYR A 457 12.60 -16.05 -1.06
C TYR A 457 12.15 -16.68 -2.38
N CYS A 458 12.79 -17.78 -2.80
CA CYS A 458 12.35 -18.56 -3.96
C CYS A 458 10.95 -19.14 -3.75
N GLY A 459 10.64 -19.62 -2.54
CA GLY A 459 9.32 -20.13 -2.19
C GLY A 459 8.23 -19.08 -2.30
N LEU A 460 8.49 -17.89 -1.76
CA LEU A 460 7.59 -16.75 -1.88
C LEU A 460 7.39 -16.31 -3.33
N ALA A 461 8.48 -16.22 -4.09
CA ALA A 461 8.48 -15.84 -5.51
C ALA A 461 7.65 -16.80 -6.38
N LEU A 462 7.88 -18.11 -6.24
CA LEU A 462 7.16 -19.13 -6.99
C LEU A 462 5.67 -19.18 -6.59
N HIS A 463 5.36 -19.01 -5.30
CA HIS A 463 3.98 -18.94 -4.84
C HIS A 463 3.25 -17.73 -5.44
N HIS A 464 3.89 -16.55 -5.42
CA HIS A 464 3.33 -15.33 -6.02
C HIS A 464 3.11 -15.49 -7.53
N ALA A 465 4.09 -16.02 -8.25
CA ALA A 465 3.98 -16.30 -9.68
C ALA A 465 2.83 -17.27 -10.01
N LYS A 466 2.66 -18.33 -9.20
CA LYS A 466 1.58 -19.31 -9.35
C LYS A 466 0.20 -18.70 -9.07
N LEU A 467 0.08 -17.86 -8.04
CA LEU A 467 -1.15 -17.15 -7.73
C LEU A 467 -1.52 -16.17 -8.85
N TYR A 468 -0.54 -15.43 -9.35
CA TYR A 468 -0.74 -14.49 -10.46
C TYR A 468 -1.21 -15.19 -11.74
N ASP A 469 -0.59 -16.32 -12.11
CA ASP A 469 -1.03 -17.13 -13.26
C ASP A 469 -2.48 -17.64 -13.09
N LYS A 470 -2.87 -18.02 -11.87
CA LYS A 470 -4.26 -18.41 -11.55
C LYS A 470 -5.23 -17.23 -11.73
N ILE A 471 -4.88 -16.04 -11.23
CA ILE A 471 -5.70 -14.83 -11.38
C ILE A 471 -5.85 -14.49 -12.86
N ARG A 472 -4.75 -14.46 -13.62
CA ARG A 472 -4.75 -14.18 -15.07
C ARG A 472 -5.61 -15.17 -15.86
N ARG A 473 -5.52 -16.47 -15.55
CA ARG A 473 -6.40 -17.48 -16.18
C ARG A 473 -7.87 -17.27 -15.82
N SER A 474 -8.17 -16.91 -14.58
CA SER A 474 -9.53 -16.59 -14.14
C SER A 474 -10.07 -15.36 -14.85
N GLU A 475 -9.27 -14.31 -14.98
CA GLU A 475 -9.59 -13.08 -15.71
C GLU A 475 -9.83 -13.37 -17.20
N GLN A 476 -8.99 -14.19 -17.84
CA GLN A 476 -9.18 -14.60 -19.24
C GLN A 476 -10.50 -15.36 -19.43
N LYS A 477 -10.80 -16.32 -18.53
CA LYS A 477 -12.07 -17.05 -18.56
C LYS A 477 -13.26 -16.11 -18.37
N TYR A 478 -13.16 -15.18 -17.42
CA TYR A 478 -14.17 -14.17 -17.17
C TYR A 478 -14.39 -13.28 -18.41
N ARG A 479 -13.31 -12.83 -19.07
CA ARG A 479 -13.39 -12.04 -20.29
C ARG A 479 -14.10 -12.77 -21.43
N VAL A 480 -13.79 -14.06 -21.65
CA VAL A 480 -14.50 -14.88 -22.64
C VAL A 480 -15.97 -15.05 -22.27
N ALA A 481 -16.30 -15.26 -20.99
CA ALA A 481 -17.68 -15.35 -20.54
C ALA A 481 -18.46 -14.05 -20.78
N VAL A 482 -17.85 -12.89 -20.50
CA VAL A 482 -18.44 -11.57 -20.78
C VAL A 482 -18.64 -11.36 -22.27
N GLU A 483 -17.70 -11.77 -23.12
CA GLU A 483 -17.83 -11.68 -24.58
C GLU A 483 -19.00 -12.53 -25.11
N VAL A 484 -19.14 -13.78 -24.62
CA VAL A 484 -20.27 -14.65 -24.96
C VAL A 484 -21.60 -14.05 -24.48
N LEU A 485 -21.65 -13.49 -23.27
CA LEU A 485 -22.85 -12.82 -22.75
C LEU A 485 -23.20 -11.57 -23.56
N SER A 486 -22.21 -10.80 -24.02
CA SER A 486 -22.41 -9.63 -24.88
C SER A 486 -23.04 -10.00 -26.22
N TYR A 487 -22.62 -11.12 -26.83
CA TYR A 487 -23.23 -11.61 -28.06
C TYR A 487 -24.74 -11.89 -27.90
N HIS A 488 -25.14 -12.49 -26.77
CA HIS A 488 -26.54 -12.77 -26.49
C HIS A 488 -27.35 -11.54 -26.06
N SER A 489 -26.70 -10.49 -25.57
CA SER A 489 -27.37 -9.24 -25.16
C SER A 489 -27.59 -8.25 -26.30
N GLN A 490 -26.87 -8.39 -27.43
CA GLN A 490 -27.04 -7.53 -28.61
C GLN A 490 -28.28 -7.90 -29.43
N CYS A 491 -28.81 -6.94 -30.20
CA CYS A 491 -29.93 -7.17 -31.11
C CYS A 491 -29.58 -8.22 -32.16
N ASN A 492 -30.57 -9.02 -32.56
CA ASN A 492 -30.37 -10.04 -33.59
C ASN A 492 -30.33 -9.37 -34.98
N ASP A 493 -29.52 -9.90 -35.90
CA ASP A 493 -29.44 -9.34 -37.27
C ASP A 493 -30.79 -9.41 -38.01
N GLU A 494 -31.62 -10.42 -37.73
CA GLU A 494 -32.97 -10.53 -38.28
C GLU A 494 -33.90 -9.40 -37.78
N GLU A 495 -33.92 -9.13 -36.48
CA GLU A 495 -34.71 -8.03 -35.90
C GLU A 495 -34.26 -6.67 -36.45
N TYR A 496 -32.94 -6.48 -36.58
CA TYR A 496 -32.35 -5.31 -37.19
C TYR A 496 -32.82 -5.13 -38.64
N LEU A 497 -32.77 -6.18 -39.46
CA LEU A 497 -33.21 -6.13 -40.86
C LEU A 497 -34.70 -5.83 -40.99
N VAL A 498 -35.54 -6.41 -40.12
CA VAL A 498 -36.98 -6.14 -40.10
C VAL A 498 -37.25 -4.68 -39.74
N THR A 499 -36.65 -4.17 -38.66
CA THR A 499 -36.87 -2.79 -38.21
C THR A 499 -36.34 -1.78 -39.24
N LYS A 500 -35.22 -2.09 -39.91
CA LYS A 500 -34.66 -1.25 -40.98
C LYS A 500 -35.57 -1.12 -42.19
N GLN A 501 -36.41 -2.12 -42.47
CA GLN A 501 -37.37 -2.09 -43.58
C GLN A 501 -38.62 -1.28 -43.24
N VAL A 502 -38.95 -1.11 -41.96
CA VAL A 502 -40.11 -0.32 -41.53
C VAL A 502 -39.79 1.17 -41.69
N PRO A 503 -40.55 1.92 -42.51
CA PRO A 503 -40.30 3.34 -42.68
C PRO A 503 -40.64 4.10 -41.38
N ILE A 504 -39.73 4.96 -40.94
CA ILE A 504 -39.98 5.85 -39.79
C ILE A 504 -41.06 6.86 -40.20
N PRO A 505 -42.17 6.96 -39.44
CA PRO A 505 -43.24 7.92 -39.72
C PRO A 505 -42.72 9.36 -39.89
N SER A 506 -43.38 10.14 -40.75
CA SER A 506 -43.09 11.57 -40.89
C SER A 506 -43.67 12.38 -39.74
N ASP A 507 -44.80 11.94 -39.21
CA ASP A 507 -45.51 12.57 -38.11
C ASP A 507 -46.25 11.50 -37.30
N ILE A 508 -46.38 11.73 -35.99
CA ILE A 508 -47.12 10.85 -35.07
C ILE A 508 -48.14 11.73 -34.33
N PRO A 509 -49.44 11.54 -34.57
CA PRO A 509 -50.48 12.35 -33.93
C PRO A 509 -50.35 12.33 -32.41
N ASP A 510 -50.53 13.50 -31.80
CA ASP A 510 -50.59 13.70 -30.35
C ASP A 510 -49.36 13.22 -29.57
N ILE A 511 -48.22 12.97 -30.25
CA ILE A 511 -46.97 12.52 -29.60
C ILE A 511 -46.40 13.57 -28.64
N LEU A 512 -46.80 14.83 -28.77
CA LEU A 512 -46.43 15.92 -27.86
C LEU A 512 -47.47 16.17 -26.77
N ASP A 513 -48.54 15.39 -26.72
CA ASP A 513 -49.52 15.47 -25.64
C ASP A 513 -48.97 14.79 -24.38
N TYR A 514 -49.12 15.47 -23.24
CA TYR A 514 -48.80 14.89 -21.94
C TYR A 514 -49.76 13.74 -21.57
N ASP A 515 -50.98 13.74 -22.08
CA ASP A 515 -51.97 12.68 -21.84
C ASP A 515 -51.79 11.46 -22.73
N TYR A 516 -50.85 11.51 -23.69
CA TYR A 516 -50.51 10.37 -24.55
C TYR A 516 -50.21 9.13 -23.70
N SER A 517 -50.63 7.95 -24.18
CA SER A 517 -50.43 6.65 -23.52
C SER A 517 -49.35 5.83 -24.23
N PRO A 518 -48.09 5.92 -23.80
CA PRO A 518 -47.01 5.08 -24.34
C PRO A 518 -47.25 3.58 -24.15
N TRP A 519 -48.03 3.20 -23.13
CA TRP A 519 -48.36 1.81 -22.79
C TRP A 519 -49.34 1.16 -23.76
N ALA A 520 -50.15 1.96 -24.47
CA ALA A 520 -51.07 1.46 -25.48
C ALA A 520 -50.36 0.98 -26.77
N ILE A 521 -49.10 1.38 -26.98
CA ILE A 521 -48.32 0.96 -28.15
C ILE A 521 -47.76 -0.44 -27.91
N ASP A 522 -47.86 -1.31 -28.90
CA ASP A 522 -47.25 -2.63 -28.85
C ASP A 522 -45.71 -2.57 -28.76
N ASN A 523 -45.10 -3.50 -28.01
CA ASN A 523 -43.65 -3.49 -27.73
C ASN A 523 -42.77 -3.64 -28.98
N ASP A 524 -43.28 -4.24 -30.06
CA ASP A 524 -42.54 -4.37 -31.32
C ASP A 524 -42.58 -3.09 -32.16
N HIS A 525 -43.55 -2.21 -31.93
CA HIS A 525 -43.66 -0.93 -32.62
C HIS A 525 -42.93 0.21 -31.91
N LYS A 526 -42.74 0.12 -30.59
CA LYS A 526 -42.00 1.12 -29.78
C LYS A 526 -40.62 1.50 -30.34
N PRO A 527 -39.77 0.58 -30.86
CA PRO A 527 -38.49 0.94 -31.46
C PRO A 527 -38.60 1.99 -32.58
N VAL A 528 -39.62 1.89 -33.43
CA VAL A 528 -39.83 2.85 -34.54
C VAL A 528 -40.17 4.25 -34.01
N TYR A 529 -40.92 4.33 -32.91
CA TYR A 529 -41.25 5.59 -32.23
C TYR A 529 -40.01 6.20 -31.57
N VAL A 530 -39.14 5.38 -30.98
CA VAL A 530 -37.84 5.82 -30.47
C VAL A 530 -36.97 6.39 -31.59
N LEU A 531 -36.91 5.71 -32.74
CA LEU A 531 -36.17 6.20 -33.91
C LEU A 531 -36.74 7.53 -34.44
N TYR A 532 -38.06 7.70 -34.43
CA TYR A 532 -38.71 8.97 -34.76
C TYR A 532 -38.25 10.10 -33.83
N MET A 533 -38.41 9.93 -32.52
CA MET A 533 -38.06 10.92 -31.50
C MET A 533 -36.55 11.23 -31.51
N MET A 534 -35.70 10.20 -31.55
CA MET A 534 -34.25 10.35 -31.56
C MET A 534 -33.76 11.08 -32.83
N ARG A 535 -34.31 10.74 -34.00
CA ARG A 535 -34.02 11.44 -35.27
C ARG A 535 -34.36 12.93 -35.17
N ASP A 536 -35.48 13.26 -34.54
CA ASP A 536 -35.90 14.66 -34.38
C ASP A 536 -34.96 15.43 -33.44
N ILE A 537 -34.55 14.84 -32.32
CA ILE A 537 -33.55 15.46 -31.40
C ILE A 537 -32.21 15.66 -32.10
N PHE A 538 -31.72 14.68 -32.87
CA PHE A 538 -30.47 14.83 -33.62
C PHE A 538 -30.53 15.93 -34.67
N LYS A 539 -31.70 16.15 -35.31
CA LYS A 539 -31.88 17.28 -36.25
C LYS A 539 -31.75 18.63 -35.55
N MET A 540 -32.22 18.77 -34.31
CA MET A 540 -32.07 20.01 -33.52
C MET A 540 -30.59 20.40 -33.31
N HIS A 541 -29.67 19.43 -33.28
CA HIS A 541 -28.22 19.67 -33.19
C HIS A 541 -27.59 20.14 -34.52
N SER A 542 -28.20 19.81 -35.67
CA SER A 542 -27.61 19.98 -37.00
C SER A 542 -27.72 21.42 -37.56
N HIS A 543 -28.37 22.36 -36.87
CA HIS A 543 -28.78 23.65 -37.41
C HIS A 543 -27.65 24.67 -37.69
N LYS A 544 -26.36 24.32 -37.53
CA LYS A 544 -25.24 25.27 -37.68
C LYS A 544 -24.41 25.16 -38.97
N ASN A 545 -24.56 24.14 -39.83
CA ASN A 545 -23.82 24.10 -41.11
C ASN A 545 -24.48 23.22 -42.20
N LYS A 546 -24.59 23.76 -43.42
CA LYS A 546 -25.18 23.08 -44.61
C LYS A 546 -24.40 21.87 -45.13
N ASN A 547 -23.24 21.52 -44.54
CA ASN A 547 -22.39 20.39 -44.95
C ASN A 547 -22.39 19.21 -43.95
N GLU A 548 -23.25 19.21 -42.93
CA GLU A 548 -23.24 18.24 -41.82
C GLU A 548 -24.39 17.21 -41.86
N GLU A 549 -24.84 16.77 -43.04
CA GLU A 549 -26.05 15.94 -43.21
C GLU A 549 -26.03 14.55 -42.54
N ARG A 550 -24.97 14.12 -41.82
CA ARG A 550 -24.98 12.86 -41.05
C ARG A 550 -24.18 12.95 -39.74
N ARG A 551 -24.71 13.67 -38.74
CA ARG A 551 -24.21 13.61 -37.34
C ARG A 551 -24.62 12.32 -36.61
N PHE A 552 -25.46 11.48 -37.21
CA PHE A 552 -25.85 10.17 -36.70
C PHE A 552 -25.95 9.16 -37.85
N ASP A 553 -25.85 7.88 -37.51
CA ASP A 553 -26.05 6.76 -38.43
C ASP A 553 -27.33 6.03 -38.06
N LEU A 554 -28.24 5.87 -39.03
CA LEU A 554 -29.50 5.18 -38.80
C LEU A 554 -29.28 3.70 -38.43
N ASP A 555 -28.25 3.07 -38.98
CA ASP A 555 -27.94 1.67 -38.68
C ASP A 555 -27.52 1.51 -37.22
N ASP A 556 -26.69 2.42 -36.72
CA ASP A 556 -26.27 2.41 -35.32
C ASP A 556 -27.43 2.73 -34.38
N MET A 557 -28.32 3.66 -34.76
CA MET A 557 -29.51 3.96 -33.96
C MET A 557 -30.44 2.76 -33.84
N ILE A 558 -30.70 2.04 -34.94
CA ILE A 558 -31.55 0.84 -34.90
C ILE A 558 -30.91 -0.22 -33.98
N ARG A 559 -29.61 -0.50 -34.16
CA ARG A 559 -28.90 -1.49 -33.33
C ARG A 559 -28.88 -1.10 -31.86
N PHE A 560 -28.63 0.18 -31.57
CA PHE A 560 -28.67 0.72 -30.21
C PHE A 560 -30.05 0.55 -29.59
N THR A 561 -31.12 1.02 -30.24
CA THR A 561 -32.49 0.95 -29.71
C THR A 561 -32.95 -0.49 -29.47
N LEU A 562 -32.71 -1.41 -30.42
CA LEU A 562 -33.10 -2.81 -30.27
C LEU A 562 -32.30 -3.51 -29.16
N THR A 563 -31.00 -3.21 -29.05
CA THR A 563 -30.16 -3.75 -27.98
C THR A 563 -30.60 -3.21 -26.61
N VAL A 564 -30.88 -1.92 -26.49
CA VAL A 564 -31.43 -1.34 -25.25
C VAL A 564 -32.73 -2.05 -24.86
N ARG A 565 -33.69 -2.18 -25.79
CA ARG A 565 -34.93 -2.95 -25.58
C ARG A 565 -34.67 -4.36 -25.03
N LYS A 566 -33.76 -5.10 -25.68
CA LYS A 566 -33.44 -6.49 -25.33
C LYS A 566 -32.78 -6.62 -23.95
N ASN A 567 -32.14 -5.57 -23.45
CA ASN A 567 -31.48 -5.55 -22.14
C ASN A 567 -32.39 -5.09 -20.98
N TYR A 568 -33.64 -4.73 -21.27
CA TYR A 568 -34.67 -4.61 -20.23
C TYR A 568 -35.20 -5.99 -19.84
N ARG A 569 -35.35 -6.22 -18.53
CA ARG A 569 -35.87 -7.49 -18.01
C ARG A 569 -37.39 -7.54 -18.10
N ASN A 570 -37.93 -8.75 -18.08
CA ASN A 570 -39.35 -8.98 -17.93
C ASN A 570 -39.73 -8.91 -16.43
N VAL A 571 -39.88 -7.68 -15.93
CA VAL A 571 -40.42 -7.36 -14.59
C VAL A 571 -41.72 -6.58 -14.76
N PRO A 572 -42.62 -6.56 -13.75
CA PRO A 572 -43.94 -5.96 -13.90
C PRO A 572 -43.90 -4.49 -14.36
N TYR A 573 -43.12 -3.62 -13.70
CA TYR A 573 -43.09 -2.19 -13.99
C TYR A 573 -41.81 -1.73 -14.67
N HIS A 574 -40.64 -1.97 -14.08
CA HIS A 574 -39.34 -1.44 -14.56
C HIS A 574 -38.81 -2.20 -15.80
N ASN A 575 -39.59 -2.20 -16.87
CA ASN A 575 -39.36 -2.89 -18.13
C ASN A 575 -39.25 -1.90 -19.30
N TRP A 576 -39.15 -2.44 -20.53
CA TRP A 576 -39.02 -1.61 -21.74
C TRP A 576 -40.17 -0.61 -21.95
N ALA A 577 -41.39 -0.95 -21.53
CA ALA A 577 -42.54 -0.05 -21.69
C ALA A 577 -42.44 1.16 -20.75
N HIS A 578 -41.95 0.98 -19.52
CA HIS A 578 -41.62 2.08 -18.61
C HIS A 578 -40.53 2.98 -19.21
N ALA A 579 -39.39 2.41 -19.61
CA ALA A 579 -38.29 3.18 -20.20
C ALA A 579 -38.73 4.00 -21.42
N PHE A 580 -39.57 3.41 -22.29
CA PHE A 580 -40.17 4.12 -23.42
C PHE A 580 -41.11 5.26 -22.98
N SER A 581 -41.90 5.06 -21.92
CA SER A 581 -42.79 6.08 -21.36
C SER A 581 -42.02 7.27 -20.81
N VAL A 582 -40.94 7.00 -20.08
CA VAL A 582 -40.03 8.02 -19.53
C VAL A 582 -39.34 8.80 -20.65
N ALA A 583 -38.84 8.10 -21.67
CA ALA A 583 -38.22 8.73 -22.85
C ALA A 583 -39.23 9.60 -23.64
N HIS A 584 -40.48 9.14 -23.76
CA HIS A 584 -41.57 9.91 -24.36
C HIS A 584 -41.89 11.18 -23.56
N ALA A 585 -42.07 11.06 -22.23
CA ALA A 585 -42.34 12.21 -21.37
C ALA A 585 -41.22 13.26 -21.48
N MET A 586 -39.96 12.82 -21.46
CA MET A 586 -38.82 13.71 -21.65
C MET A 586 -38.78 14.33 -23.06
N PHE A 587 -39.13 13.58 -24.11
CA PHE A 587 -39.24 14.13 -25.46
C PHE A 587 -40.28 15.26 -25.50
N THR A 588 -41.46 15.07 -24.89
CA THR A 588 -42.49 16.11 -24.80
C THR A 588 -41.98 17.34 -24.05
N VAL A 589 -41.28 17.18 -22.93
CA VAL A 589 -40.66 18.30 -22.19
C VAL A 589 -39.65 19.05 -23.07
N ILE A 590 -38.71 18.34 -23.71
CA ILE A 590 -37.69 18.93 -24.58
C ILE A 590 -38.33 19.74 -25.73
N LYS A 591 -39.37 19.19 -26.36
CA LYS A 591 -40.03 19.81 -27.52
C LYS A 591 -40.90 21.01 -27.13
N THR A 592 -41.55 20.97 -25.97
CA THR A 592 -42.41 22.07 -25.51
C THR A 592 -41.61 23.21 -24.89
N SER A 593 -40.45 22.94 -24.27
CA SER A 593 -39.59 23.94 -23.60
C SER A 593 -38.74 24.84 -24.53
N GLN A 594 -39.23 25.17 -25.73
CA GLN A 594 -38.70 26.22 -26.65
C GLN A 594 -37.16 26.35 -26.75
N HIS A 595 -36.40 25.25 -26.86
CA HIS A 595 -34.93 25.24 -26.99
C HIS A 595 -34.11 25.76 -25.77
N ARG A 596 -34.64 25.64 -24.55
CA ARG A 596 -33.91 26.03 -23.32
C ARG A 596 -32.72 25.12 -23.02
N PHE A 597 -32.87 23.83 -23.30
CA PHE A 597 -31.78 22.85 -23.24
C PHE A 597 -30.88 22.97 -24.46
N THR A 598 -29.57 22.81 -24.26
CA THR A 598 -28.64 22.74 -25.39
C THR A 598 -28.87 21.43 -26.15
N PRO A 599 -28.54 21.36 -27.44
CA PRO A 599 -28.69 20.12 -28.21
C PRO A 599 -27.98 18.89 -27.61
N ILE A 600 -26.82 19.08 -26.96
CA ILE A 600 -26.08 17.99 -26.28
C ILE A 600 -26.85 17.51 -25.07
N GLU A 601 -27.43 18.42 -24.29
CA GLU A 601 -28.24 18.07 -23.13
C GLU A 601 -29.55 17.40 -23.53
N CYS A 602 -30.19 17.81 -24.62
CA CYS A 602 -31.37 17.13 -25.16
C CYS A 602 -31.06 15.67 -25.50
N LEU A 603 -29.92 15.42 -26.17
CA LEU A 603 -29.46 14.07 -26.48
C LEU A 603 -29.15 13.28 -25.19
N ALA A 604 -28.47 13.90 -24.23
CA ALA A 604 -28.13 13.29 -22.96
C ALA A 604 -29.39 12.89 -22.16
N LEU A 605 -30.34 13.81 -22.00
CA LEU A 605 -31.59 13.60 -21.27
C LEU A 605 -32.41 12.47 -21.90
N TYR A 606 -32.59 12.49 -23.22
CA TYR A 606 -33.37 11.47 -23.92
C TYR A 606 -32.74 10.09 -23.83
N VAL A 607 -31.42 9.99 -24.08
CA VAL A 607 -30.72 8.70 -24.01
C VAL A 607 -30.63 8.20 -22.57
N ALA A 608 -30.44 9.09 -21.58
CA ALA A 608 -30.52 8.73 -20.17
C ALA A 608 -31.89 8.16 -19.82
N CYS A 609 -32.99 8.82 -20.22
CA CYS A 609 -34.35 8.32 -20.00
C CYS A 609 -34.56 6.91 -20.55
N LEU A 610 -34.08 6.66 -21.76
CA LEU A 610 -34.22 5.37 -22.42
C LEU A 610 -33.40 4.26 -21.74
N CYS A 611 -32.36 4.60 -20.98
CA CYS A 611 -31.39 3.64 -20.45
C CYS A 611 -31.33 3.59 -18.91
N HIS A 612 -32.07 4.45 -18.20
CA HIS A 612 -31.90 4.66 -16.75
C HIS A 612 -32.18 3.42 -15.90
N ASP A 613 -32.92 2.44 -16.44
CA ASP A 613 -33.37 1.21 -15.76
C ASP A 613 -32.87 -0.07 -16.46
N LEU A 614 -31.82 0.03 -17.28
CA LEU A 614 -31.27 -1.13 -17.99
C LEU A 614 -30.88 -2.27 -17.04
N ASP A 615 -31.32 -3.51 -17.30
CA ASP A 615 -31.09 -4.65 -16.42
C ASP A 615 -31.72 -4.53 -15.00
N HIS A 616 -32.75 -3.68 -14.80
CA HIS A 616 -33.46 -3.57 -13.54
C HIS A 616 -34.13 -4.89 -13.12
N ARG A 617 -33.97 -5.27 -11.84
CA ARG A 617 -34.31 -6.61 -11.32
C ARG A 617 -35.64 -6.69 -10.58
N GLY A 618 -36.36 -5.56 -10.51
CA GLY A 618 -37.58 -5.41 -9.74
C GLY A 618 -37.34 -5.42 -8.23
N LYS A 619 -36.17 -4.91 -7.79
CA LYS A 619 -35.74 -4.88 -6.39
C LYS A 619 -35.14 -3.52 -6.06
N THR A 620 -35.42 -3.02 -4.87
CA THR A 620 -34.89 -1.73 -4.41
C THR A 620 -33.40 -1.79 -4.04
N ASN A 621 -32.72 -0.65 -4.07
CA ASN A 621 -31.33 -0.50 -3.61
C ASN A 621 -31.14 -1.03 -2.17
N ALA A 622 -32.10 -0.79 -1.27
CA ALA A 622 -32.06 -1.27 0.11
C ALA A 622 -32.05 -2.82 0.19
N PHE A 623 -32.86 -3.49 -0.64
CA PHE A 623 -32.86 -4.94 -0.72
C PHE A 623 -31.52 -5.49 -1.22
N MET A 624 -30.95 -4.87 -2.26
CA MET A 624 -29.67 -5.28 -2.85
C MET A 624 -28.50 -5.23 -1.87
N VAL A 625 -28.50 -4.25 -0.96
CA VAL A 625 -27.53 -4.14 0.13
C VAL A 625 -27.79 -5.21 1.19
N LYS A 626 -29.05 -5.37 1.63
CA LYS A 626 -29.44 -6.34 2.67
C LYS A 626 -29.17 -7.79 2.24
N SER A 627 -29.35 -8.10 0.95
CA SER A 627 -29.09 -9.41 0.38
C SER A 627 -27.61 -9.66 0.05
N ALA A 628 -26.70 -8.73 0.39
CA ALA A 628 -25.27 -8.78 0.07
C ALA A 628 -25.00 -9.11 -1.41
N SER A 629 -25.76 -8.48 -2.32
CA SER A 629 -25.61 -8.72 -3.75
C SER A 629 -24.20 -8.33 -4.24
N PRO A 630 -23.66 -8.99 -5.29
CA PRO A 630 -22.37 -8.60 -5.86
C PRO A 630 -22.33 -7.14 -6.34
N LEU A 631 -23.47 -6.59 -6.77
CA LEU A 631 -23.58 -5.17 -7.16
C LEU A 631 -23.38 -4.23 -5.96
N ALA A 632 -23.94 -4.56 -4.80
CA ALA A 632 -23.75 -3.79 -3.57
C ALA A 632 -22.30 -3.83 -3.06
N ALA A 633 -21.52 -4.85 -3.41
CA ALA A 633 -20.09 -4.89 -3.12
C ALA A 633 -19.25 -3.99 -4.05
N ILE A 634 -19.75 -3.67 -5.24
CA ILE A 634 -19.05 -2.85 -6.24
C ILE A 634 -19.37 -1.35 -6.05
N TYR A 635 -20.61 -1.02 -5.70
CA TYR A 635 -21.06 0.36 -5.55
C TYR A 635 -21.60 0.61 -4.14
N SER A 636 -21.11 1.67 -3.50
CA SER A 636 -21.49 2.05 -2.13
C SER A 636 -22.76 2.91 -2.04
N THR A 637 -23.12 3.62 -3.10
CA THR A 637 -24.27 4.54 -3.19
C THR A 637 -24.93 4.36 -4.54
N SER A 638 -26.26 4.52 -4.64
CA SER A 638 -27.02 4.45 -5.90
C SER A 638 -26.62 3.23 -6.75
N THR A 639 -26.64 2.05 -6.10
CA THR A 639 -26.02 0.82 -6.60
C THR A 639 -26.57 0.41 -7.96
N MET A 640 -27.90 0.48 -8.13
CA MET A 640 -28.55 0.14 -9.39
C MET A 640 -28.32 1.22 -10.46
N GLU A 641 -28.38 2.50 -10.11
CA GLU A 641 -28.20 3.61 -11.06
C GLU A 641 -26.78 3.63 -11.66
N HIS A 642 -25.77 3.30 -10.85
CA HIS A 642 -24.41 3.07 -11.34
C HIS A 642 -24.33 1.89 -12.30
N HIS A 643 -25.05 0.81 -12.02
CA HIS A 643 -25.13 -0.36 -12.89
C HIS A 643 -25.79 -0.01 -14.23
N HIS A 644 -26.92 0.70 -14.21
CA HIS A 644 -27.64 1.16 -15.40
C HIS A 644 -26.76 2.03 -16.32
N PHE A 645 -26.02 2.99 -15.74
CA PHE A 645 -25.07 3.81 -16.50
C PHE A 645 -23.94 2.98 -17.11
N ASN A 646 -23.31 2.09 -16.35
CA ASN A 646 -22.22 1.26 -16.86
C ASN A 646 -22.69 0.28 -17.94
N HIS A 647 -23.92 -0.23 -17.83
CA HIS A 647 -24.55 -1.04 -18.87
C HIS A 647 -24.80 -0.23 -20.15
N THR A 648 -25.25 1.03 -20.01
CA THR A 648 -25.40 1.98 -21.14
C THR A 648 -24.08 2.19 -21.87
N VAL A 649 -22.98 2.45 -21.13
CA VAL A 649 -21.64 2.62 -21.71
C VAL A 649 -21.16 1.37 -22.42
N THR A 650 -21.45 0.19 -21.86
CA THR A 650 -21.09 -1.10 -22.48
C THR A 650 -21.80 -1.29 -23.83
N ILE A 651 -23.10 -0.96 -23.92
CA ILE A 651 -23.84 -1.00 -25.19
C ILE A 651 -23.24 -0.03 -26.20
N LEU A 652 -22.91 1.21 -25.80
CA LEU A 652 -22.31 2.20 -26.70
C LEU A 652 -20.90 1.83 -27.18
N GLN A 653 -20.19 0.97 -26.46
CA GLN A 653 -18.86 0.48 -26.85
C GLN A 653 -18.92 -0.70 -27.83
N ASN A 654 -20.08 -1.33 -28.01
CA ASN A 654 -20.25 -2.39 -28.99
C ASN A 654 -20.12 -1.85 -30.42
N GLU A 655 -19.56 -2.67 -31.31
CA GLU A 655 -19.40 -2.32 -32.72
C GLU A 655 -20.77 -2.04 -33.37
N GLY A 656 -20.90 -0.91 -34.07
CA GLY A 656 -22.15 -0.51 -34.70
C GLY A 656 -23.28 -0.07 -33.75
N HIS A 657 -22.99 0.23 -32.48
CA HIS A 657 -23.99 0.72 -31.51
C HIS A 657 -23.72 2.15 -31.02
N ASN A 658 -22.57 2.72 -31.37
CA ASN A 658 -22.17 4.05 -30.92
C ASN A 658 -22.89 5.14 -31.72
N ILE A 659 -24.10 5.52 -31.28
CA ILE A 659 -24.89 6.60 -31.85
C ILE A 659 -24.22 7.99 -31.76
N PHE A 660 -23.13 8.11 -31.02
CA PHE A 660 -22.36 9.35 -30.84
C PHE A 660 -21.03 9.35 -31.60
N LYS A 661 -20.77 8.38 -32.49
CA LYS A 661 -19.48 8.22 -33.19
C LYS A 661 -19.02 9.43 -34.01
N HIS A 662 -19.95 10.29 -34.43
CA HIS A 662 -19.68 11.50 -35.21
C HIS A 662 -19.55 12.77 -34.34
N LEU A 663 -19.68 12.67 -33.02
CA LEU A 663 -19.42 13.78 -32.10
C LEU A 663 -17.91 13.97 -31.92
N THR A 664 -17.50 15.21 -31.65
CA THR A 664 -16.12 15.51 -31.27
C THR A 664 -15.78 14.88 -29.91
N SER A 665 -14.51 14.67 -29.60
CA SER A 665 -14.10 14.09 -28.30
C SER A 665 -14.56 14.92 -27.10
N ALA A 666 -14.68 16.24 -27.24
CA ALA A 666 -15.19 17.12 -26.19
C ALA A 666 -16.70 16.93 -25.97
N GLU A 667 -17.49 16.92 -27.06
CA GLU A 667 -18.93 16.66 -27.03
C GLU A 667 -19.23 15.24 -26.49
N TYR A 668 -18.47 14.23 -26.92
CA TYR A 668 -18.60 12.85 -26.45
C TYR A 668 -18.33 12.71 -24.94
N LYS A 669 -17.34 13.45 -24.42
CA LYS A 669 -17.07 13.46 -22.98
C LYS A 669 -18.19 14.18 -22.20
N GLN A 670 -18.70 15.27 -22.75
CA GLN A 670 -19.79 16.03 -22.14
C GLN A 670 -21.08 15.20 -22.09
N ILE A 671 -21.50 14.62 -23.21
CA ILE A 671 -22.74 13.84 -23.28
C ILE A 671 -22.71 12.63 -22.33
N LEU A 672 -21.58 11.92 -22.22
CA LEU A 672 -21.45 10.82 -21.26
C LEU A 672 -21.46 11.32 -19.80
N SER A 673 -20.89 12.49 -19.52
CA SER A 673 -20.97 13.10 -18.19
C SER A 673 -22.41 13.47 -17.84
N ASP A 674 -23.17 13.97 -18.80
CA ASP A 674 -24.54 14.41 -18.60
C ASP A 674 -25.50 13.22 -18.51
N ILE A 675 -25.32 12.18 -19.33
CA ILE A 675 -26.04 10.90 -19.19
C ILE A 675 -25.81 10.30 -17.81
N ARG A 676 -24.55 10.26 -17.34
CA ARG A 676 -24.23 9.76 -15.99
C ARG A 676 -24.95 10.56 -14.91
N HIS A 677 -24.91 11.88 -15.01
CA HIS A 677 -25.57 12.78 -14.06
C HIS A 677 -27.08 12.54 -14.03
N CYS A 678 -27.72 12.42 -15.19
CA CYS A 678 -29.15 12.14 -15.29
C CYS A 678 -29.53 10.76 -14.74
N ILE A 679 -28.86 9.68 -15.15
CA ILE A 679 -29.18 8.33 -14.65
C ILE A 679 -28.98 8.24 -13.13
N LEU A 680 -27.92 8.83 -12.56
CA LEU A 680 -27.77 8.82 -11.10
C LEU A 680 -28.84 9.65 -10.39
N ALA A 681 -29.39 10.69 -11.04
CA ALA A 681 -30.44 11.52 -10.47
C ALA A 681 -31.82 10.86 -10.38
N THR A 682 -32.01 9.65 -10.96
CA THR A 682 -33.25 8.88 -10.75
C THR A 682 -33.31 8.25 -9.36
N ASP A 683 -32.18 8.15 -8.65
CA ASP A 683 -32.19 7.75 -7.24
C ASP A 683 -32.90 8.82 -6.38
N LEU A 684 -34.07 8.45 -5.84
CA LEU A 684 -34.87 9.32 -4.98
C LEU A 684 -34.12 9.79 -3.72
N ALA A 685 -33.08 9.09 -3.26
CA ALA A 685 -32.25 9.58 -2.16
C ALA A 685 -31.53 10.89 -2.53
N LEU A 686 -31.10 11.04 -3.79
CA LEU A 686 -30.45 12.26 -4.28
C LEU A 686 -31.46 13.35 -4.63
N PHE A 687 -32.67 12.97 -5.04
CA PHE A 687 -33.75 13.88 -5.42
C PHE A 687 -34.04 14.93 -4.34
N PHE A 688 -34.22 14.55 -3.07
CA PHE A 688 -34.61 15.50 -2.02
C PHE A 688 -33.63 16.66 -1.87
N SER A 689 -32.33 16.37 -1.87
CA SER A 689 -31.28 17.38 -1.76
C SER A 689 -31.21 18.30 -2.99
N ASN A 690 -31.32 17.72 -4.18
CA ASN A 690 -31.27 18.46 -5.44
C ASN A 690 -32.52 19.34 -5.62
N ARG A 691 -33.70 18.81 -5.30
CA ARG A 691 -34.97 19.52 -5.38
C ARG A 691 -35.06 20.66 -4.39
N SER A 692 -34.58 20.48 -3.15
CA SER A 692 -34.54 21.57 -2.15
C SER A 692 -33.69 22.73 -2.66
N ARG A 693 -32.48 22.46 -3.17
CA ARG A 693 -31.61 23.49 -3.75
C ARG A 693 -32.26 24.18 -4.95
N LEU A 694 -32.88 23.41 -5.84
CA LEU A 694 -33.54 23.97 -7.02
C LEU A 694 -34.75 24.83 -6.66
N GLN A 695 -35.56 24.39 -5.69
CA GLN A 695 -36.69 25.15 -5.17
C GLN A 695 -36.21 26.48 -4.57
N ASP A 696 -35.17 26.46 -3.72
CA ASP A 696 -34.63 27.67 -3.10
C ASP A 696 -34.18 28.70 -4.15
N ILE A 697 -33.54 28.24 -5.24
CA ILE A 697 -33.10 29.07 -6.36
C ILE A 697 -34.31 29.63 -7.13
N ALA A 698 -35.34 28.80 -7.33
CA ALA A 698 -36.56 29.20 -8.03
C ALA A 698 -37.37 30.24 -7.24
N ASP A 699 -37.56 30.02 -5.93
CA ASP A 699 -38.33 30.89 -5.04
C ASP A 699 -37.68 32.27 -4.88
N LYS A 700 -36.35 32.34 -4.89
CA LYS A 700 -35.60 33.60 -4.86
C LYS A 700 -35.54 34.32 -6.22
N GLY A 701 -35.97 33.67 -7.30
CA GLY A 701 -35.84 34.21 -8.66
C GLY A 701 -34.41 34.30 -9.17
N GLU A 702 -33.48 33.52 -8.61
CA GLU A 702 -32.04 33.55 -8.92
C GLU A 702 -31.66 32.56 -10.04
N PHE A 703 -32.64 31.84 -10.60
CA PHE A 703 -32.41 30.85 -11.63
C PHE A 703 -31.80 31.47 -12.92
N SER A 704 -30.81 30.78 -13.51
CA SER A 704 -30.12 31.24 -14.70
C SER A 704 -29.67 30.07 -15.58
N TRP A 705 -30.00 30.13 -16.86
CA TRP A 705 -29.60 29.15 -17.86
C TRP A 705 -28.12 29.26 -18.26
N GLU A 706 -27.41 30.32 -17.85
CA GLU A 706 -25.97 30.45 -18.06
C GLU A 706 -25.15 29.72 -16.98
N SER A 707 -25.78 29.38 -15.84
CA SER A 707 -25.13 28.65 -14.75
C SER A 707 -25.16 27.14 -15.03
N ALA A 708 -23.99 26.54 -15.23
CA ALA A 708 -23.86 25.10 -15.42
C ALA A 708 -24.44 24.28 -14.25
N GLU A 709 -24.37 24.80 -13.03
CA GLU A 709 -24.97 24.17 -11.85
C GLU A 709 -26.50 24.17 -11.93
N HIS A 710 -27.10 25.32 -12.24
CA HIS A 710 -28.54 25.46 -12.36
C HIS A 710 -29.11 24.56 -13.48
N ARG A 711 -28.40 24.49 -14.61
CA ARG A 711 -28.73 23.58 -15.72
C ARG A 711 -28.72 22.12 -15.25
N ARG A 712 -27.68 21.69 -14.51
CA ARG A 712 -27.61 20.33 -13.98
C ARG A 712 -28.70 20.00 -12.97
N LEU A 713 -29.09 20.94 -12.13
CA LEU A 713 -30.21 20.75 -11.19
C LEU A 713 -31.54 20.58 -11.94
N VAL A 714 -31.79 21.38 -12.96
CA VAL A 714 -33.00 21.24 -13.80
C VAL A 714 -32.97 19.93 -14.57
N MET A 715 -31.84 19.54 -15.15
CA MET A 715 -31.71 18.23 -15.82
C MET A 715 -32.00 17.06 -14.87
N ALA A 716 -31.51 17.12 -13.64
CA ALA A 716 -31.80 16.12 -12.62
C ALA A 716 -33.30 16.09 -12.27
N ASN A 717 -33.91 17.24 -11.99
CA ASN A 717 -35.33 17.31 -11.66
C ASN A 717 -36.24 16.91 -12.84
N SER A 718 -35.87 17.28 -14.07
CA SER A 718 -36.58 16.85 -15.29
C SER A 718 -36.47 15.35 -15.50
N MET A 719 -35.33 14.74 -15.18
CA MET A 719 -35.16 13.29 -15.22
C MET A 719 -36.09 12.60 -14.22
N THR A 720 -36.11 13.04 -12.96
CA THR A 720 -37.03 12.51 -11.94
C THR A 720 -38.50 12.73 -12.33
N ALA A 721 -38.84 13.88 -12.89
CA ALA A 721 -40.21 14.19 -13.32
C ALA A 721 -40.66 13.29 -14.48
N ALA A 722 -39.76 12.98 -15.42
CA ALA A 722 -40.03 12.06 -16.51
C ALA A 722 -40.13 10.61 -16.02
N ASP A 723 -39.30 10.21 -15.06
CA ASP A 723 -39.35 8.87 -14.46
C ASP A 723 -40.70 8.62 -13.77
N LEU A 724 -41.19 9.62 -13.04
CA LEU A 724 -42.50 9.58 -12.39
C LEU A 724 -43.69 9.80 -13.36
N CYS A 725 -43.50 9.72 -14.68
CA CYS A 725 -44.51 10.18 -15.65
C CYS A 725 -45.86 9.47 -15.58
N SER A 726 -45.95 8.29 -14.99
CA SER A 726 -47.19 7.56 -14.75
C SER A 726 -48.17 8.31 -13.84
N MET A 727 -47.66 9.19 -12.97
CA MET A 727 -48.46 9.81 -11.89
C MET A 727 -49.36 10.96 -12.34
N TYR A 728 -49.07 11.60 -13.47
CA TYR A 728 -49.91 12.66 -14.01
C TYR A 728 -50.82 12.20 -15.16
N LYS A 729 -50.72 10.93 -15.59
CA LYS A 729 -51.53 10.40 -16.70
C LYS A 729 -53.02 10.40 -16.36
N PRO A 730 -53.91 10.36 -17.37
CA PRO A 730 -55.34 10.25 -17.14
C PRO A 730 -55.70 9.09 -16.21
N TRP A 731 -56.63 9.32 -15.29
CA TRP A 731 -57.02 8.40 -14.21
C TRP A 731 -57.11 6.92 -14.59
N ASN A 732 -57.79 6.60 -15.70
CA ASN A 732 -57.98 5.20 -16.11
C ASN A 732 -56.66 4.48 -16.41
N LEU A 733 -55.68 5.21 -16.93
CA LEU A 733 -54.33 4.70 -17.16
C LEU A 733 -53.54 4.70 -15.86
N GLN A 734 -53.62 5.77 -15.07
CA GLN A 734 -52.86 5.91 -13.83
C GLN A 734 -53.17 4.78 -12.83
N VAL A 735 -54.44 4.42 -12.63
CA VAL A 735 -54.82 3.31 -11.73
C VAL A 735 -54.23 1.97 -12.21
N GLN A 736 -54.26 1.69 -13.51
CA GLN A 736 -53.67 0.47 -14.07
C GLN A 736 -52.16 0.44 -13.86
N LEU A 737 -51.47 1.57 -14.02
CA LEU A 737 -50.03 1.66 -13.80
C LEU A 737 -49.67 1.49 -12.33
N VAL A 738 -50.45 2.08 -11.41
CA VAL A 738 -50.28 1.87 -9.96
C VAL A 738 -50.43 0.39 -9.59
N ASP A 739 -51.43 -0.32 -10.14
CA ASP A 739 -51.59 -1.76 -9.91
C ASP A 739 -50.34 -2.55 -10.35
N VAL A 740 -49.74 -2.19 -11.49
CA VAL A 740 -48.51 -2.83 -12.00
C VAL A 740 -47.29 -2.52 -11.13
N ILE A 741 -47.16 -1.27 -10.65
CA ILE A 741 -46.09 -0.87 -9.70
C ILE A 741 -46.22 -1.67 -8.40
N MET A 742 -47.43 -1.78 -7.86
CA MET A 742 -47.67 -2.49 -6.61
C MET A 742 -47.42 -3.99 -6.72
N GLU A 743 -47.75 -4.60 -7.86
CA GLU A 743 -47.42 -6.01 -8.10
C GLU A 743 -45.90 -6.26 -7.99
N GLU A 744 -45.06 -5.34 -8.47
CA GLU A 744 -43.62 -5.45 -8.30
C GLU A 744 -43.16 -5.32 -6.85
N PHE A 745 -43.70 -4.35 -6.11
CA PHE A 745 -43.42 -4.20 -4.67
C PHE A 745 -43.86 -5.41 -3.86
N TRP A 746 -45.02 -6.00 -4.19
CA TRP A 746 -45.53 -7.20 -3.53
C TRP A 746 -44.67 -8.43 -3.84
N GLN A 747 -44.16 -8.57 -5.06
CA GLN A 747 -43.20 -9.64 -5.38
C GLN A 747 -41.91 -9.51 -4.56
N GLN A 748 -41.44 -8.29 -4.27
CA GLN A 748 -40.35 -8.09 -3.32
C GLN A 748 -40.75 -8.45 -1.90
N GLY A 749 -41.89 -7.96 -1.41
CA GLY A 749 -42.35 -8.22 -0.05
C GLY A 749 -42.58 -9.71 0.24
N ASP A 750 -43.07 -10.47 -0.74
CA ASP A 750 -43.23 -11.92 -0.59
C ASP A 750 -41.89 -12.65 -0.52
N GLU A 751 -40.88 -12.18 -1.26
CA GLU A 751 -39.53 -12.73 -1.16
C GLU A 751 -38.91 -12.43 0.20
N GLU A 752 -39.04 -11.20 0.70
CA GLU A 752 -38.62 -10.83 2.06
C GLU A 752 -39.32 -11.72 3.11
N ARG A 753 -40.63 -11.93 2.96
CA ARG A 753 -41.41 -12.83 3.82
C ARG A 753 -40.93 -14.28 3.76
N SER A 754 -40.60 -14.78 2.57
CA SER A 754 -40.06 -16.15 2.41
C SER A 754 -38.71 -16.35 3.12
N GLN A 755 -37.96 -15.26 3.32
CA GLN A 755 -36.71 -15.24 4.10
C GLN A 755 -36.94 -15.00 5.60
N GLY A 756 -38.20 -14.98 6.06
CA GLY A 756 -38.55 -14.76 7.47
C GLY A 756 -38.52 -13.29 7.89
N LEU A 757 -38.51 -12.33 6.96
CA LEU A 757 -38.54 -10.90 7.23
C LEU A 757 -39.97 -10.36 7.14
N THR A 758 -40.31 -9.37 7.95
CA THR A 758 -41.60 -8.66 7.82
C THR A 758 -41.45 -7.54 6.79
N PRO A 759 -42.17 -7.59 5.65
CA PRO A 759 -42.11 -6.53 4.65
C PRO A 759 -42.77 -5.25 5.16
N MET A 760 -42.39 -4.11 4.58
CA MET A 760 -43.06 -2.83 4.86
C MET A 760 -44.51 -2.86 4.37
N PRO A 761 -45.43 -2.07 4.96
CA PRO A 761 -46.85 -2.06 4.57
C PRO A 761 -47.10 -1.88 3.07
N MET A 762 -46.34 -1.01 2.41
CA MET A 762 -46.41 -0.79 0.95
C MET A 762 -46.06 -2.03 0.12
N MET A 763 -45.22 -2.91 0.64
CA MET A 763 -44.79 -4.16 -0.02
C MET A 763 -45.62 -5.36 0.43
N ASP A 764 -46.62 -5.16 1.30
CA ASP A 764 -47.47 -6.22 1.80
C ASP A 764 -48.80 -6.30 1.02
N ARG A 765 -48.95 -7.33 0.19
CA ARG A 765 -50.20 -7.59 -0.55
C ARG A 765 -51.44 -7.77 0.33
N GLN A 766 -51.27 -8.08 1.62
CA GLN A 766 -52.37 -8.20 2.59
C GLN A 766 -52.92 -6.83 3.02
N LYS A 767 -52.16 -5.75 2.83
CA LYS A 767 -52.52 -4.38 3.19
C LYS A 767 -52.94 -3.53 1.98
N LYS A 768 -53.54 -4.17 0.96
CA LYS A 768 -53.99 -3.49 -0.27
C LYS A 768 -54.99 -2.36 0.02
N ASN A 769 -55.77 -2.47 1.08
CA ASN A 769 -56.72 -1.45 1.58
C ASN A 769 -56.05 -0.22 2.25
N GLU A 770 -54.72 -0.11 2.24
CA GLU A 770 -53.99 1.10 2.63
C GLU A 770 -53.45 1.85 1.38
N LEU A 771 -53.58 1.26 0.19
CA LEU A 771 -53.02 1.79 -1.06
C LEU A 771 -53.47 3.21 -1.37
N PRO A 772 -54.77 3.60 -1.31
CA PRO A 772 -55.18 4.96 -1.58
C PRO A 772 -54.49 6.00 -0.69
N HIS A 773 -54.27 5.68 0.59
CA HIS A 773 -53.58 6.58 1.51
C HIS A 773 -52.09 6.71 1.17
N LEU A 774 -51.43 5.60 0.83
CA LEU A 774 -50.03 5.59 0.40
C LEU A 774 -49.83 6.41 -0.89
N GLU A 775 -50.72 6.27 -1.87
CA GLU A 775 -50.67 7.04 -3.12
C GLU A 775 -50.88 8.55 -2.90
N VAL A 776 -51.79 8.94 -2.01
CA VAL A 776 -51.94 10.34 -1.59
C VAL A 776 -50.63 10.87 -0.99
N GLY A 777 -50.01 10.10 -0.10
CA GLY A 777 -48.71 10.44 0.49
C GLY A 777 -47.60 10.60 -0.55
N PHE A 778 -47.53 9.69 -1.52
CA PHE A 778 -46.53 9.72 -2.60
C PHE A 778 -46.71 10.91 -3.54
N LEU A 779 -47.95 11.21 -3.94
CA LEU A 779 -48.27 12.36 -4.80
C LEU A 779 -47.93 13.69 -4.10
N VAL A 780 -48.28 13.83 -2.82
CA VAL A 780 -48.03 15.07 -2.05
C VAL A 780 -46.56 15.21 -1.67
N GLY A 781 -45.90 14.13 -1.26
CA GLY A 781 -44.54 14.17 -0.75
C GLY A 781 -43.45 14.26 -1.83
N ILE A 782 -43.69 13.68 -3.01
CA ILE A 782 -42.66 13.50 -4.04
C ILE A 782 -43.08 14.09 -5.39
N CYS A 783 -44.22 13.64 -5.94
CA CYS A 783 -44.57 13.95 -7.33
C CYS A 783 -44.91 15.42 -7.55
N LEU A 784 -45.87 15.97 -6.79
CA LEU A 784 -46.30 17.36 -6.92
C LEU A 784 -45.15 18.34 -6.69
N PRO A 785 -44.34 18.22 -5.62
CA PRO A 785 -43.22 19.13 -5.44
C PRO A 785 -42.19 19.07 -6.57
N CYS A 786 -41.98 17.90 -7.18
CA CYS A 786 -41.11 17.76 -8.36
C CYS A 786 -41.68 18.52 -9.58
N TYR A 787 -42.95 18.32 -9.89
CA TYR A 787 -43.62 18.95 -11.04
C TYR A 787 -43.82 20.45 -10.84
N GLU A 788 -44.09 20.91 -9.63
CA GLU A 788 -44.31 22.33 -9.33
C GLU A 788 -43.02 23.14 -9.50
N VAL A 789 -41.90 22.67 -8.94
CA VAL A 789 -40.57 23.27 -9.18
C VAL A 789 -40.26 23.31 -10.67
N MET A 790 -40.52 22.20 -11.37
CA MET A 790 -40.27 22.14 -12.80
C MET A 790 -41.14 23.14 -13.57
N ALA A 791 -42.42 23.27 -13.23
CA ALA A 791 -43.35 24.19 -13.85
C ALA A 791 -43.06 25.67 -13.54
N GLN A 792 -42.41 25.97 -12.42
CA GLN A 792 -41.93 27.33 -12.13
C GLN A 792 -40.81 27.74 -13.11
N ILE A 793 -39.93 26.81 -13.49
CA ILE A 793 -38.77 27.07 -14.36
C ILE A 793 -39.12 26.88 -15.85
N LEU A 794 -39.95 25.87 -16.14
CA LEU A 794 -40.45 25.46 -17.47
C LEU A 794 -41.99 25.47 -17.45
N PRO A 795 -42.63 26.65 -17.65
CA PRO A 795 -44.08 26.80 -17.53
C PRO A 795 -44.90 25.86 -18.43
N GLU A 796 -44.33 25.41 -19.56
CA GLU A 796 -44.95 24.49 -20.50
C GLU A 796 -45.18 23.09 -19.91
N THR A 797 -44.53 22.76 -18.79
CA THR A 797 -44.72 21.50 -18.06
C THR A 797 -45.89 21.52 -17.07
N LYS A 798 -46.63 22.64 -16.98
CA LYS A 798 -47.82 22.77 -16.12
C LYS A 798 -48.88 21.67 -16.31
N PRO A 799 -49.10 21.09 -17.50
CA PRO A 799 -50.00 19.94 -17.65
C PRO A 799 -49.67 18.75 -16.73
N MET A 800 -48.38 18.49 -16.44
CA MET A 800 -47.98 17.43 -15.50
C MET A 800 -48.48 17.71 -14.09
N VAL A 801 -48.39 18.97 -13.64
CA VAL A 801 -48.94 19.39 -12.34
C VAL A 801 -50.46 19.20 -12.32
N ASN A 802 -51.15 19.66 -13.37
CA ASN A 802 -52.60 19.60 -13.45
C ASN A 802 -53.12 18.16 -13.42
N GLY A 803 -52.48 17.25 -14.16
CA GLY A 803 -52.79 15.83 -14.17
C GLY A 803 -52.58 15.17 -12.80
N ALA A 804 -51.45 15.46 -12.16
CA ALA A 804 -51.14 14.95 -10.82
C ALA A 804 -52.14 15.46 -9.75
N VAL A 805 -52.53 16.74 -9.81
CA VAL A 805 -53.56 17.30 -8.92
C VAL A 805 -54.93 16.64 -9.16
N ALA A 806 -55.29 16.39 -10.41
CA ALA A 806 -56.54 15.71 -10.75
C ALA A 806 -56.58 14.27 -10.21
N ASN A 807 -55.47 13.54 -10.31
CA ASN A 807 -55.34 12.20 -9.75
C ASN A 807 -55.33 12.22 -8.21
N LEU A 808 -54.63 13.18 -7.60
CA LEU A 808 -54.62 13.36 -6.14
C LEU A 808 -56.03 13.52 -5.57
N LYS A 809 -56.89 14.31 -6.23
CA LYS A 809 -58.27 14.49 -5.82
C LYS A 809 -59.03 13.14 -5.78
N LYS A 810 -58.87 12.32 -6.81
CA LYS A 810 -59.54 11.01 -6.89
C LYS A 810 -59.00 10.01 -5.87
N TRP A 811 -57.69 9.99 -5.64
CA TRP A 811 -57.09 9.14 -4.61
C TRP A 811 -57.53 9.55 -3.19
N ARG A 812 -57.66 10.86 -2.91
CA ARG A 812 -58.25 11.34 -1.65
C ARG A 812 -59.68 10.89 -1.47
N GLU A 813 -60.51 11.00 -2.52
CA GLU A 813 -61.90 10.52 -2.47
C GLU A 813 -61.98 9.02 -2.15
N LEU A 814 -61.07 8.20 -2.69
CA LEU A 814 -60.97 6.77 -2.37
C LEU A 814 -60.49 6.53 -0.93
N ALA A 815 -59.46 7.24 -0.49
CA ALA A 815 -58.93 7.12 0.88
C ALA A 815 -59.98 7.51 1.94
N ASP A 816 -60.72 8.59 1.71
CA ASP A 816 -61.80 9.05 2.60
C ASP A 816 -62.98 8.06 2.61
N LYS A 817 -63.21 7.35 1.50
CA LYS A 817 -64.23 6.30 1.43
C LYS A 817 -63.81 5.08 2.25
N GLU A 818 -62.58 4.61 2.10
CA GLU A 818 -62.05 3.49 2.88
C GLU A 818 -61.97 3.80 4.38
N ALA A 819 -61.60 5.02 4.75
CA ALA A 819 -61.59 5.46 6.15
C ALA A 819 -62.99 5.37 6.78
N ARG A 820 -64.01 5.87 6.08
CA ARG A 820 -65.41 5.79 6.52
C ARG A 820 -65.95 4.37 6.58
N GLU A 821 -65.51 3.48 5.69
CA GLU A 821 -65.88 2.06 5.75
C GLU A 821 -65.22 1.36 6.96
N LYS A 822 -63.94 1.64 7.24
CA LYS A 822 -63.24 1.13 8.43
C LYS A 822 -63.85 1.63 9.74
N GLU A 823 -64.26 2.90 9.80
CA GLU A 823 -64.95 3.47 10.97
C GLU A 823 -66.27 2.74 11.23
N LYS A 824 -67.08 2.50 10.19
CA LYS A 824 -68.33 1.74 10.30
C LYS A 824 -68.10 0.29 10.75
N GLU A 825 -67.11 -0.40 10.19
CA GLU A 825 -66.76 -1.76 10.63
C GLU A 825 -66.32 -1.81 12.10
N ASN A 826 -65.59 -0.80 12.57
CA ASN A 826 -65.17 -0.70 13.96
C ASN A 826 -66.36 -0.40 14.88
N GLU A 827 -67.27 0.50 14.49
CA GLU A 827 -68.52 0.76 15.23
C GLU A 827 -69.42 -0.49 15.30
N GLU A 828 -69.48 -1.30 14.24
CA GLU A 828 -70.21 -2.58 14.22
C GLU A 828 -69.56 -3.62 15.16
N LYS A 829 -68.23 -3.75 15.13
CA LYS A 829 -67.48 -4.64 16.05
C LYS A 829 -67.58 -4.21 17.51
N GLU A 830 -67.65 -2.91 17.79
CA GLU A 830 -67.89 -2.40 19.16
C GLU A 830 -69.32 -2.69 19.63
N LYS A 831 -70.32 -2.60 18.73
CA LYS A 831 -71.71 -2.99 19.03
C LYS A 831 -71.86 -4.50 19.25
N GLU A 832 -71.13 -5.33 18.52
CA GLU A 832 -71.09 -6.79 18.73
C GLU A 832 -70.44 -7.15 20.08
N LYS A 833 -69.32 -6.50 20.43
CA LYS A 833 -68.70 -6.70 21.76
C LYS A 833 -69.60 -6.27 22.92
N GLN A 834 -70.37 -5.19 22.77
CA GLN A 834 -71.36 -4.76 23.77
C GLN A 834 -72.60 -5.66 23.84
N THR A 835 -72.88 -6.48 22.80
CA THR A 835 -73.99 -7.46 22.84
C THR A 835 -73.57 -8.79 23.43
N ASP A 836 -72.30 -9.21 23.30
CA ASP A 836 -71.74 -10.37 24.00
C ASP A 836 -71.55 -10.10 25.51
N GLU A 837 -71.11 -8.90 25.93
CA GLU A 837 -70.97 -8.56 27.36
C GLU A 837 -72.32 -8.46 28.11
N ASN A 838 -73.45 -8.30 27.40
CA ASN A 838 -74.79 -8.25 27.99
C ASN A 838 -75.50 -9.63 28.07
N GLN A 839 -74.86 -10.72 27.64
CA GLN A 839 -75.42 -12.08 27.76
C GLN A 839 -74.86 -12.90 28.94
N ASP A 840 -73.86 -12.38 29.67
CA ASP A 840 -73.18 -13.10 30.77
C ASP A 840 -73.58 -12.66 32.20
N GLU A 841 -74.66 -11.90 32.37
CA GLU A 841 -75.26 -11.70 33.71
C GLU A 841 -76.68 -12.29 33.78
N VAL A 842 -76.94 -13.12 34.83
CA VAL A 842 -78.19 -13.83 35.25
C VAL A 842 -78.15 -15.32 34.80
N ILE A 843 -77.89 -16.39 35.59
CA ILE A 843 -78.21 -16.81 36.98
C ILE A 843 -77.27 -17.98 37.38
N GLU A 844 -76.73 -18.02 38.61
CA GLU A 844 -76.79 -19.23 39.46
C GLU A 844 -76.46 -18.96 40.95
N GLU A 845 -77.35 -19.46 41.81
CA GLU A 845 -77.34 -19.40 43.28
C GLU A 845 -76.56 -20.60 43.90
N PRO A 846 -76.28 -20.62 45.23
CA PRO A 846 -74.97 -20.95 45.79
C PRO A 846 -74.82 -22.38 46.34
N PRO A 847 -73.62 -22.74 46.82
CA PRO A 847 -73.56 -23.50 48.06
C PRO A 847 -72.60 -22.96 49.14
N VAL A 848 -73.09 -23.23 50.36
CA VAL A 848 -72.60 -23.15 51.73
C VAL A 848 -71.09 -23.37 52.00
N LYS A 849 -70.54 -22.38 52.73
CA LYS A 849 -69.46 -22.33 53.76
C LYS A 849 -68.68 -23.61 54.14
N THR A 850 -67.34 -23.46 54.22
CA THR A 850 -66.49 -23.73 55.41
C THR A 850 -65.15 -22.98 55.25
N GLU A 851 -64.94 -21.89 56.01
CA GLU A 851 -64.00 -21.75 57.14
C GLU A 851 -62.62 -21.14 56.77
N ASN A 852 -62.51 -19.82 57.03
CA ASN A 852 -61.31 -19.05 57.41
C ASN A 852 -60.80 -19.51 58.81
N PRO A 853 -59.62 -19.10 59.36
CA PRO A 853 -58.91 -17.81 59.22
C PRO A 853 -57.36 -17.94 59.11
N SER A 854 -56.56 -16.91 58.84
CA SER A 854 -56.30 -15.69 59.64
C SER A 854 -55.43 -14.72 58.82
N ASP A 855 -55.85 -13.46 58.64
CA ASP A 855 -55.46 -12.26 59.42
C ASP A 855 -54.06 -11.72 59.00
N ASP A 856 -53.79 -10.43 58.75
CA ASP A 856 -54.57 -9.24 59.05
C ASP A 856 -53.97 -7.95 58.41
N VAL A 857 -54.85 -6.95 58.26
CA VAL A 857 -54.65 -5.48 58.45
C VAL A 857 -54.01 -4.58 57.37
N LYS A 858 -54.94 -3.90 56.65
CA LYS A 858 -55.18 -2.43 56.44
C LYS A 858 -54.01 -1.49 56.06
N VAL A 859 -54.17 -0.45 55.22
CA VAL A 859 -55.07 0.72 55.38
C VAL A 859 -55.21 1.52 54.05
N THR A 860 -56.45 2.01 53.85
CA THR A 860 -57.08 3.10 53.05
C THR A 860 -56.21 4.26 52.49
N SER A 861 -56.60 5.13 51.54
CA SER A 861 -57.90 5.77 51.23
C SER A 861 -57.90 6.51 49.87
N GLU A 862 -59.11 6.84 49.42
CA GLU A 862 -59.57 7.66 48.29
C GLU A 862 -58.95 9.08 48.14
N MET A 863 -58.98 9.63 46.92
CA MET A 863 -59.59 10.93 46.59
C MET A 863 -59.55 11.23 45.08
N THR A 864 -60.74 11.37 44.47
CA THR A 864 -61.04 12.17 43.25
C THR A 864 -61.57 13.54 43.71
N PRO A 865 -61.56 14.68 42.95
CA PRO A 865 -62.36 14.81 41.71
C PRO A 865 -61.90 15.84 40.63
N SER A 866 -62.45 15.65 39.40
CA SER A 866 -63.09 16.61 38.45
C SER A 866 -62.46 18.01 38.19
N SER A 867 -62.45 18.64 37.01
CA SER A 867 -63.52 18.83 36.00
C SER A 867 -63.05 19.84 34.92
N VAL A 868 -63.42 19.59 33.65
CA VAL A 868 -64.12 20.52 32.71
C VAL A 868 -63.33 21.61 31.91
N ASP A 869 -63.26 21.31 30.60
CA ASP A 869 -63.67 22.11 29.41
C ASP A 869 -62.79 23.15 28.64
N TYR A 870 -62.76 22.87 27.32
CA TYR A 870 -62.77 23.71 26.10
C TYR A 870 -61.79 24.89 25.90
N ALA A 871 -60.88 24.78 24.91
CA ALA A 871 -61.01 25.44 23.58
C ALA A 871 -59.69 25.44 22.76
N ILE A 872 -59.75 24.79 21.58
CA ILE A 872 -59.22 25.14 20.24
C ILE A 872 -57.87 25.88 20.13
N ASP A 873 -56.87 25.23 19.49
CA ASP A 873 -56.08 25.88 18.43
C ASP A 873 -55.55 24.85 17.40
N ASP A 874 -55.61 25.24 16.13
CA ASP A 874 -55.30 24.48 14.92
C ASP A 874 -53.78 24.27 14.75
N SER A 875 -53.34 23.05 14.43
CA SER A 875 -52.24 22.79 13.46
C SER A 875 -51.95 21.29 13.36
N ALA A 876 -52.51 20.67 12.33
CA ALA A 876 -52.13 19.35 11.86
C ALA A 876 -50.97 19.47 10.85
N SER A 877 -49.79 18.92 11.20
CA SER A 877 -48.83 18.34 10.24
C SER A 877 -47.66 17.71 11.01
N ASP A 878 -47.64 16.39 11.16
CA ASP A 878 -46.45 15.67 11.60
C ASP A 878 -46.24 14.40 10.77
N THR A 879 -45.54 14.57 9.66
CA THR A 879 -44.74 13.51 9.02
C THR A 879 -43.31 14.02 8.95
N SER A 880 -42.57 13.81 10.04
CA SER A 880 -41.20 14.30 10.22
C SER A 880 -40.31 13.18 10.79
N PHE A 881 -40.09 12.10 10.04
CA PHE A 881 -39.00 11.16 10.38
C PHE A 881 -38.30 10.66 9.12
N LEU A 882 -37.32 11.44 8.67
CA LEU A 882 -36.04 10.99 8.10
C LEU A 882 -35.13 12.23 7.99
N ALA A 883 -33.88 12.07 8.46
CA ALA A 883 -32.77 13.05 8.49
C ALA A 883 -32.61 13.90 9.76
N ALA A 884 -31.97 13.32 10.77
CA ALA A 884 -31.02 14.04 11.61
C ALA A 884 -29.96 13.07 12.14
N ASP A 885 -28.78 13.03 11.53
CA ASP A 885 -27.56 12.69 12.27
C ASP A 885 -26.51 13.76 11.96
N LYS A 886 -26.12 14.48 13.01
CA LYS A 886 -25.07 15.50 12.99
C LYS A 886 -23.69 14.85 12.83
N PRO A 887 -22.72 15.56 12.25
CA PRO A 887 -21.35 15.09 12.15
C PRO A 887 -20.68 15.04 13.53
N LEU A 888 -20.08 13.89 13.88
CA LEU A 888 -19.19 13.73 15.03
C LEU A 888 -17.75 14.18 14.68
N PRO A 889 -16.95 14.61 15.67
CA PRO A 889 -15.80 15.47 15.48
C PRO A 889 -14.54 14.72 15.05
N ASP A 890 -13.67 15.48 14.39
CA ASP A 890 -12.29 15.17 14.01
C ASP A 890 -11.47 14.68 15.23
N LEU A 891 -11.02 13.42 15.17
CA LEU A 891 -10.03 12.86 16.09
C LEU A 891 -8.84 12.37 15.27
N GLY A 892 -7.72 13.06 15.49
CA GLY A 892 -6.48 12.90 14.79
C GLY A 892 -5.88 11.49 14.85
N SER A 893 -5.09 11.24 13.80
CA SER A 893 -4.18 10.13 13.62
C SER A 893 -3.22 9.96 14.80
N ASP A 894 -3.26 8.80 15.45
CA ASP A 894 -2.04 8.10 15.87
C ASP A 894 -2.35 6.68 16.38
N ARG A 895 -1.37 5.79 16.17
CA ARG A 895 -1.18 4.43 16.75
C ARG A 895 -1.48 3.22 15.86
N THR A 896 -0.40 2.77 15.20
CA THR A 896 0.22 1.44 15.33
C THR A 896 -0.60 0.34 16.04
N SER A 897 -1.04 -0.66 15.28
CA SER A 897 -1.55 -1.93 15.81
C SER A 897 -0.43 -2.98 15.90
N ASN A 898 0.03 -3.22 17.12
CA ASN A 898 0.58 -4.50 17.56
C ASN A 898 -0.58 -5.50 17.69
N ILE A 899 -0.51 -6.62 16.99
CA ILE A 899 -1.44 -7.74 17.20
C ILE A 899 -0.73 -8.79 18.07
N SER A 900 -1.29 -8.98 19.25
CA SER A 900 -0.96 -9.99 20.25
C SER A 900 -1.54 -11.37 19.90
N VAL A 901 -0.74 -12.39 20.16
CA VAL A 901 -1.04 -13.83 20.02
C VAL A 901 -1.97 -14.29 21.16
N PRO A 902 -2.98 -15.14 20.92
CA PRO A 902 -3.74 -15.77 22.00
C PRO A 902 -2.99 -16.98 22.57
N SER A 903 -2.92 -17.04 23.90
CA SER A 903 -2.32 -18.13 24.67
C SER A 903 -3.35 -19.25 24.90
N GLU A 904 -3.05 -20.44 24.38
CA GLU A 904 -3.76 -21.67 24.75
C GLU A 904 -3.21 -22.21 26.08
N LYS A 905 -4.15 -22.47 27.01
CA LYS A 905 -3.89 -23.09 28.31
C LYS A 905 -3.71 -24.60 28.13
N THR A 906 -2.50 -25.09 28.37
CA THR A 906 -2.21 -26.52 28.52
C THR A 906 -2.53 -26.96 29.94
N VAL A 907 -3.47 -27.89 30.08
CA VAL A 907 -3.72 -28.66 31.31
C VAL A 907 -2.69 -29.80 31.36
N LEU A 908 -1.80 -29.78 32.35
CA LEU A 908 -0.88 -30.88 32.65
C LEU A 908 -1.18 -31.41 34.05
N SER A 909 -1.75 -32.61 34.10
CA SER A 909 -1.86 -33.42 35.32
C SER A 909 -0.52 -34.07 35.63
N SER A 910 -0.11 -33.91 36.88
CA SER A 910 1.02 -34.58 37.51
C SER A 910 0.84 -36.10 37.56
N LYS A 911 1.94 -36.83 37.33
CA LYS A 911 2.30 -38.01 38.12
C LYS A 911 3.81 -38.24 38.05
N SER A 912 4.36 -38.37 39.24
CA SER A 912 5.72 -38.73 39.62
C SER A 912 6.07 -40.16 39.22
N ASP A 913 7.38 -40.44 39.10
CA ASP A 913 8.13 -41.56 39.70
C ASP A 913 9.48 -41.66 38.94
N GLU A 914 10.56 -41.12 39.51
CA GLU A 914 11.56 -41.79 40.36
C GLU A 914 12.59 -42.67 39.62
N SER A 915 13.84 -42.17 39.63
CA SER A 915 15.14 -42.87 39.52
C SER A 915 15.44 -43.59 38.19
N ARG A 916 16.60 -43.42 37.55
CA ARG A 916 17.96 -43.37 38.08
C ARG A 916 18.91 -42.81 37.02
#